data_AF-D0MVR5-F1
#
_entry.id   AF-D0MVR5-F1
#
_cell.length_a   1.000
_cell.length_b   1.000
_cell.length_c   1.000
_cell.angle_alpha   90.00
_cell.angle_beta   90.00
_cell.angle_gamma   90.00
#
_symmetry.space_group_name_H-M   'P 1'
#
loop_
_entity.id
_entity.type
_entity.pdbx_description
1 polymer ?
#
loop_
_entity_poly.entity_id
_entity_poly.type
_entity_poly.pdbx_seq_one_letter_code
_entity_poly.pdbx_strand_id
1 'polypeptide(L)'
;MSSSDDDMEYSDEDEELGPVQRKWPFGGKGKSVDVPAPVGSGCLEINTVLARASTLAGEYTFGGLADTLPAIPGLVVEGVGAISVPLTEENAEKLIAKAEKSPFGHNFDTKLDENVRKSWQLSPDQVQFTNTQWQIGIDKLTKNIAERLGYTSIPMQSTLYKMLIYGEDGHFLKHQDTEKEDGMVATLVVQLPSTHEGGDLVIYRGGEVKYRHDFGKKEGTSGFLPHYAVHYADAEHALEKVTKGVRLVLVYSICLPLHMQHMKKNSDKLLSDELAEAYSKLGLEESFALLLSHEYTEKSIRGLGSGALKGIDRSRYAALEDANSIVSADKKLQFFIAEMKHEIQYYSIDGREDTTTWYSTTGQRFGTTKSTTKINFLNPGSENYYELWRTHGSCEMEEYTGNDGPTMETTYSRYAVIAWPGEKAVEKTLECINSQAAIHILHSQKSGGVEALRRLMEALQSELKAKIGPQLIAPELCQELCQLLVEARDVGLVQLFISEIFTKISSLLSEKTAMAPAVAKLLQAFEWKEVGEAFLNSLDALSNNDSMLMALRVADTVTNAPARNALLQRAVENVAELNDELLNVPGAVGFLWKFGLAFENVDFDAVAKVFKTADPSRLGQVIEDASPHLDNANHSSDMFAVLVSIASKRIAWLQDKIQGLDKPFSWEMPEAEFAVNAKVQEFLRGPDSSMVTKDVVTFKTLQGARNYAAKCSHKYQVKASFVMEASVQNGIAFVTITKTKSWFSEHQHLLLLQKKELDTLMDCYEETIASTASKKPRLEK
;
A
#
# COMPACT_ATOMS: atom_id res chain seq x y z
N MET A 1 43.02 -48.60 -19.45
CA MET A 1 42.24 -48.86 -18.22
C MET A 1 41.17 -47.80 -18.17
N SER A 2 39.93 -48.25 -18.30
CA SER A 2 38.70 -47.47 -18.35
C SER A 2 38.33 -46.87 -16.99
N SER A 3 37.79 -45.66 -16.98
CA SER A 3 36.67 -45.27 -16.11
C SER A 3 35.98 -44.09 -16.79
N SER A 4 35.04 -44.41 -17.69
CA SER A 4 33.61 -44.17 -17.44
C SER A 4 33.30 -42.67 -17.46
N ASP A 5 33.30 -42.12 -18.67
CA ASP A 5 32.32 -41.10 -19.01
C ASP A 5 30.94 -41.72 -18.74
N ASP A 6 30.33 -41.33 -17.63
CA ASP A 6 28.91 -41.60 -17.37
C ASP A 6 28.11 -40.77 -18.38
N ASP A 7 27.87 -41.36 -19.56
CA ASP A 7 26.75 -41.03 -20.43
C ASP A 7 25.45 -41.31 -19.66
N MET A 8 25.07 -40.40 -18.76
CA MET A 8 23.74 -40.38 -18.17
C MET A 8 22.81 -39.68 -19.16
N GLU A 9 21.88 -40.44 -19.74
CA GLU A 9 20.69 -39.90 -20.42
C GLU A 9 19.98 -38.90 -19.48
N TYR A 10 19.94 -37.63 -19.89
CA TYR A 10 19.15 -36.59 -19.23
C TYR A 10 17.76 -36.56 -19.87
N SER A 11 16.74 -36.30 -19.06
CA SER A 11 15.35 -36.24 -19.53
C SER A 11 15.05 -34.92 -20.23
N ASP A 12 14.03 -34.88 -21.10
CA ASP A 12 13.52 -33.63 -21.71
C ASP A 12 13.18 -32.57 -20.63
N GLU A 13 12.82 -33.03 -19.41
CA GLU A 13 12.55 -32.19 -18.23
C GLU A 13 13.79 -31.44 -17.72
N ASP A 14 14.98 -32.03 -17.86
CA ASP A 14 16.27 -31.41 -17.54
C ASP A 14 16.72 -30.41 -18.62
N GLU A 15 16.11 -30.41 -19.82
CA GLU A 15 16.36 -29.39 -20.86
C GLU A 15 15.40 -28.20 -20.75
N GLU A 16 14.15 -28.44 -20.31
CA GLU A 16 13.12 -27.41 -20.14
C GLU A 16 13.36 -26.52 -18.89
N LEU A 17 13.77 -27.13 -17.77
CA LEU A 17 14.05 -26.46 -16.49
C LEU A 17 15.53 -26.48 -16.09
N GLY A 18 16.27 -27.55 -16.43
CA GLY A 18 17.70 -27.72 -16.19
C GLY A 18 18.60 -27.15 -17.33
N PRO A 19 19.93 -27.34 -17.33
CA PRO A 19 20.84 -26.21 -17.14
C PRO A 19 21.76 -25.84 -18.33
N VAL A 20 22.09 -24.55 -18.45
CA VAL A 20 23.39 -24.12 -19.01
C VAL A 20 24.46 -24.32 -17.92
N GLN A 21 25.45 -25.19 -18.15
CA GLN A 21 26.53 -25.52 -17.19
C GLN A 21 26.12 -26.16 -15.84
N ARG A 22 25.04 -26.95 -15.79
CA ARG A 22 24.70 -27.78 -14.60
C ARG A 22 24.26 -27.00 -13.34
N LYS A 23 23.54 -25.88 -13.48
CA LYS A 23 22.97 -25.11 -12.37
C LYS A 23 21.45 -24.92 -12.52
N TRP A 24 20.71 -25.27 -11.47
CA TRP A 24 19.30 -24.92 -11.27
C TRP A 24 19.15 -23.44 -10.91
N PRO A 25 17.93 -22.85 -11.02
CA PRO A 25 17.68 -21.48 -10.61
C PRO A 25 18.28 -21.17 -9.23
N PHE A 26 18.95 -20.03 -9.10
CA PHE A 26 19.62 -19.57 -7.88
C PHE A 26 20.73 -20.49 -7.35
N GLY A 27 21.34 -21.30 -8.23
CA GLY A 27 22.63 -21.98 -7.97
C GLY A 27 22.54 -23.39 -7.37
N GLY A 28 21.38 -24.04 -7.46
CA GLY A 28 21.21 -25.46 -7.11
C GLY A 28 22.02 -26.38 -8.02
N LYS A 29 22.48 -27.52 -7.50
CA LYS A 29 23.23 -28.55 -8.24
C LYS A 29 22.63 -29.92 -7.96
N GLY A 30 22.35 -30.69 -9.00
CA GLY A 30 21.70 -32.00 -8.92
C GLY A 30 20.91 -32.31 -10.19
N LYS A 31 20.23 -33.45 -10.21
CA LYS A 31 19.23 -33.85 -11.21
C LYS A 31 17.84 -33.32 -10.84
N SER A 32 16.92 -33.28 -11.80
CA SER A 32 15.51 -32.91 -11.60
C SER A 32 14.84 -33.63 -10.43
N VAL A 33 15.10 -34.93 -10.29
CA VAL A 33 14.54 -35.81 -9.25
C VAL A 33 15.20 -35.66 -7.87
N ASP A 34 16.31 -34.93 -7.77
CA ASP A 34 17.00 -34.77 -6.49
C ASP A 34 16.20 -33.80 -5.59
N VAL A 35 16.04 -34.17 -4.31
CA VAL A 35 15.41 -33.31 -3.29
C VAL A 35 16.50 -32.46 -2.64
N PRO A 36 16.54 -31.13 -2.87
CA PRO A 36 17.55 -30.29 -2.26
C PRO A 36 17.34 -30.19 -0.75
N ALA A 37 18.44 -30.32 -0.01
CA ALA A 37 18.51 -30.07 1.42
C ALA A 37 19.28 -28.77 1.70
N PRO A 38 18.91 -28.00 2.73
CA PRO A 38 19.66 -26.83 3.13
C PRO A 38 21.05 -27.21 3.66
N VAL A 39 21.99 -26.28 3.52
CA VAL A 39 23.35 -26.38 4.06
C VAL A 39 23.41 -25.66 5.41
N GLY A 40 24.19 -26.18 6.35
CA GLY A 40 24.34 -25.64 7.70
C GLY A 40 23.48 -26.38 8.73
N SER A 41 24.03 -26.63 9.91
CA SER A 41 23.35 -27.42 10.95
C SER A 41 22.08 -26.74 11.46
N GLY A 42 22.11 -25.41 11.62
CA GLY A 42 20.93 -24.65 12.06
C GLY A 42 19.82 -24.67 11.01
N CYS A 43 20.15 -24.43 9.74
CA CYS A 43 19.17 -24.46 8.65
C CYS A 43 18.54 -25.86 8.45
N LEU A 44 19.31 -26.93 8.64
CA LEU A 44 18.80 -28.30 8.55
C LEU A 44 17.79 -28.62 9.67
N GLU A 45 18.07 -28.15 10.88
CA GLU A 45 17.17 -28.32 12.01
C GLU A 45 15.89 -27.48 11.85
N ILE A 46 16.02 -26.21 11.44
CA ILE A 46 14.88 -25.36 11.08
C ILE A 46 14.01 -26.03 10.01
N ASN A 47 14.62 -26.57 8.95
CA ASN A 47 13.91 -27.29 7.90
C ASN A 47 13.12 -28.49 8.44
N THR A 48 13.73 -29.26 9.34
CA THR A 48 13.11 -30.44 9.97
C THR A 48 11.94 -30.05 10.87
N VAL A 49 12.09 -28.98 11.67
CA VAL A 49 11.02 -28.48 12.55
C VAL A 49 9.87 -27.88 11.72
N LEU A 50 10.17 -27.12 10.66
CA LEU A 50 9.15 -26.57 9.75
C LEU A 50 8.44 -27.65 8.91
N ALA A 51 9.11 -28.78 8.62
CA ALA A 51 8.44 -29.94 8.02
C ALA A 51 7.38 -30.51 8.98
N ARG A 52 7.68 -30.52 10.29
CA ARG A 52 6.73 -30.94 11.35
C ARG A 52 5.59 -29.95 11.60
N ALA A 53 5.70 -28.69 11.14
CA ALA A 53 4.57 -27.75 11.17
C ALA A 53 3.35 -28.31 10.38
N SER A 54 3.58 -29.19 9.40
CA SER A 54 2.52 -29.90 8.69
C SER A 54 1.87 -31.05 9.49
N THR A 55 2.59 -31.65 10.46
CA THR A 55 2.14 -32.82 11.24
C THR A 55 1.64 -32.46 12.65
N LEU A 56 2.04 -31.33 13.24
CA LEU A 56 1.60 -30.85 14.56
C LEU A 56 0.27 -30.07 14.56
N ALA A 57 -0.25 -29.73 13.38
CA ALA A 57 -1.53 -29.01 13.20
C ALA A 57 -2.79 -29.84 13.54
N GLY A 58 -2.64 -31.14 13.83
CA GLY A 58 -3.75 -32.08 13.90
C GLY A 58 -4.38 -32.32 12.52
N GLU A 59 -5.21 -33.34 12.42
CA GLU A 59 -5.94 -33.61 11.18
C GLU A 59 -6.98 -32.50 10.92
N TYR A 60 -6.91 -31.83 9.76
CA TYR A 60 -7.81 -30.72 9.41
C TYR A 60 -9.29 -31.12 9.40
N THR A 61 -9.55 -32.34 8.92
CA THR A 61 -10.85 -32.99 9.01
C THR A 61 -10.65 -34.49 8.93
N PHE A 62 -11.49 -35.23 9.64
CA PHE A 62 -11.46 -36.69 9.66
C PHE A 62 -12.82 -37.24 10.06
N GLY A 63 -13.07 -38.50 9.76
CA GLY A 63 -14.33 -39.16 10.06
C GLY A 63 -14.23 -40.66 9.92
N GLY A 64 -15.32 -41.36 10.22
CA GLY A 64 -15.38 -42.81 10.12
C GLY A 64 -16.51 -43.40 10.95
N LEU A 65 -16.42 -44.70 11.21
CA LEU A 65 -17.30 -45.39 12.15
C LEU A 65 -17.10 -44.84 13.57
N ALA A 66 -18.20 -44.49 14.25
CA ALA A 66 -18.18 -44.09 15.64
C ALA A 66 -18.30 -45.32 16.56
N ASP A 67 -17.25 -46.14 16.59
CA ASP A 67 -17.15 -47.41 17.33
C ASP A 67 -17.36 -47.28 18.85
N THR A 68 -17.07 -46.11 19.39
CA THR A 68 -17.32 -45.73 20.79
C THR A 68 -18.79 -45.51 21.12
N LEU A 69 -19.66 -45.28 20.12
CA LEU A 69 -21.09 -45.03 20.31
C LEU A 69 -21.90 -46.32 20.14
N PRO A 70 -22.95 -46.53 20.96
CA PRO A 70 -23.85 -47.66 20.76
C PRO A 70 -24.69 -47.46 19.50
N ALA A 71 -24.96 -48.53 18.76
CA ALA A 71 -25.84 -48.50 17.59
C ALA A 71 -27.26 -48.02 17.91
N ILE A 72 -27.74 -48.29 19.13
CA ILE A 72 -29.05 -47.87 19.61
C ILE A 72 -28.86 -46.74 20.63
N PRO A 73 -29.14 -45.47 20.27
CA PRO A 73 -28.91 -44.32 21.14
C PRO A 73 -29.94 -44.18 22.28
N GLY A 74 -31.09 -44.85 22.17
CA GLY A 74 -32.22 -44.62 23.09
C GLY A 74 -32.76 -43.18 22.97
N LEU A 75 -32.83 -42.67 21.75
CA LEU A 75 -33.24 -41.29 21.42
C LEU A 75 -34.71 -41.07 21.80
N VAL A 76 -34.97 -40.02 22.57
CA VAL A 76 -36.31 -39.55 22.94
C VAL A 76 -36.40 -38.06 22.58
N VAL A 77 -37.47 -37.67 21.89
CA VAL A 77 -37.72 -36.28 21.52
C VAL A 77 -38.97 -35.78 22.21
N GLU A 78 -38.89 -34.61 22.85
CA GLU A 78 -40.01 -34.01 23.57
C GLU A 78 -41.22 -33.79 22.64
N GLY A 79 -42.38 -34.31 23.06
CA GLY A 79 -43.62 -34.23 22.29
C GLY A 79 -43.76 -35.25 21.15
N VAL A 80 -42.71 -36.03 20.84
CA VAL A 80 -42.78 -37.16 19.87
C VAL A 80 -42.65 -38.51 20.58
N GLY A 81 -41.79 -38.61 21.59
CA GLY A 81 -41.51 -39.84 22.31
C GLY A 81 -40.23 -40.54 21.84
N ALA A 82 -40.15 -41.86 22.05
CA ALA A 82 -38.99 -42.66 21.69
C ALA A 82 -38.87 -42.82 20.16
N ILE A 83 -37.68 -42.56 19.63
CA ILE A 83 -37.36 -42.66 18.20
C ILE A 83 -36.45 -43.87 17.98
N SER A 84 -36.95 -44.83 17.20
CA SER A 84 -36.17 -46.00 16.78
C SER A 84 -35.22 -45.65 15.64
N VAL A 85 -34.03 -46.26 15.66
CA VAL A 85 -33.07 -46.23 14.56
C VAL A 85 -32.89 -47.65 13.97
N PRO A 86 -32.67 -47.84 12.66
CA PRO A 86 -32.60 -46.80 11.63
C PRO A 86 -33.87 -45.98 11.49
N LEU A 87 -33.70 -44.69 11.22
CA LEU A 87 -34.84 -43.77 11.12
C LEU A 87 -35.77 -44.21 9.98
N THR A 88 -37.01 -44.54 10.33
CA THR A 88 -38.09 -44.84 9.38
C THR A 88 -38.78 -43.56 8.92
N GLU A 89 -39.36 -43.56 7.72
CA GLU A 89 -40.13 -42.42 7.17
C GLU A 89 -41.23 -41.92 8.13
N GLU A 90 -42.00 -42.82 8.75
CA GLU A 90 -43.06 -42.45 9.71
C GLU A 90 -42.52 -41.64 10.91
N ASN A 91 -41.36 -42.05 11.45
CA ASN A 91 -40.71 -41.32 12.54
C ASN A 91 -40.06 -40.03 12.04
N ALA A 92 -39.54 -40.00 10.81
CA ALA A 92 -39.02 -38.78 10.19
C ALA A 92 -40.11 -37.72 10.04
N GLU A 93 -41.31 -38.09 9.57
CA GLU A 93 -42.44 -37.18 9.45
C GLU A 93 -42.87 -36.60 10.81
N LYS A 94 -42.93 -37.45 11.85
CA LYS A 94 -43.24 -37.00 13.22
C LYS A 94 -42.19 -36.02 13.75
N LEU A 95 -40.91 -36.27 13.48
CA LEU A 95 -39.82 -35.36 13.84
C LEU A 95 -39.92 -34.04 13.08
N ILE A 96 -40.13 -34.10 11.76
CA ILE A 96 -40.26 -32.92 10.89
C ILE A 96 -41.45 -32.06 11.32
N ALA A 97 -42.57 -32.66 11.70
CA ALA A 97 -43.75 -31.94 12.19
C ALA A 97 -43.50 -31.15 13.48
N LYS A 98 -42.52 -31.57 14.29
CA LYS A 98 -42.12 -30.90 15.54
C LYS A 98 -40.91 -29.98 15.37
N ALA A 99 -40.10 -30.21 14.34
CA ALA A 99 -38.86 -29.49 14.08
C ALA A 99 -39.10 -28.18 13.32
N GLU A 100 -38.22 -27.21 13.54
CA GLU A 100 -38.24 -25.94 12.83
C GLU A 100 -37.36 -26.02 11.57
N LYS A 101 -37.65 -25.22 10.55
CA LYS A 101 -36.74 -25.12 9.40
C LYS A 101 -35.42 -24.50 9.87
N SER A 102 -34.31 -25.09 9.43
CA SER A 102 -32.97 -24.63 9.75
C SER A 102 -32.68 -23.24 9.15
N PRO A 103 -32.38 -22.21 9.95
CA PRO A 103 -32.02 -20.90 9.43
C PRO A 103 -30.58 -20.87 8.85
N PHE A 104 -30.27 -19.86 8.05
CA PHE A 104 -28.89 -19.49 7.71
C PHE A 104 -28.64 -17.99 8.01
N GLY A 105 -27.39 -17.66 8.36
CA GLY A 105 -26.99 -16.31 8.75
C GLY A 105 -26.25 -15.58 7.64
N HIS A 106 -26.62 -14.33 7.38
CA HIS A 106 -25.86 -13.40 6.54
C HIS A 106 -25.87 -12.04 7.24
N ASN A 107 -24.70 -11.56 7.73
CA ASN A 107 -24.53 -10.23 8.30
C ASN A 107 -25.63 -9.83 9.31
N PHE A 108 -25.75 -10.60 10.41
CA PHE A 108 -26.67 -10.37 11.54
C PHE A 108 -28.18 -10.58 11.30
N ASP A 109 -28.62 -10.91 10.08
CA ASP A 109 -30.01 -11.28 9.78
C ASP A 109 -30.20 -12.80 9.64
N THR A 110 -31.21 -13.33 10.31
CA THR A 110 -31.64 -14.74 10.19
C THR A 110 -32.58 -14.89 8.98
N LYS A 111 -32.15 -15.57 7.92
CA LYS A 111 -32.95 -15.79 6.70
C LYS A 111 -33.33 -17.26 6.51
N LEU A 112 -34.50 -17.50 5.91
CA LEU A 112 -35.01 -18.81 5.53
C LEU A 112 -35.08 -18.89 3.99
N ASP A 113 -34.08 -19.49 3.35
CA ASP A 113 -34.00 -19.70 1.91
C ASP A 113 -33.61 -21.15 1.66
N GLU A 114 -34.56 -21.93 1.15
CA GLU A 114 -34.40 -23.36 0.91
C GLU A 114 -33.45 -23.68 -0.25
N ASN A 115 -33.10 -22.69 -1.09
CA ASN A 115 -32.05 -22.84 -2.11
C ASN A 115 -30.64 -22.77 -1.52
N VAL A 116 -30.50 -22.19 -0.32
CA VAL A 116 -29.23 -22.09 0.40
C VAL A 116 -29.11 -23.22 1.42
N ARG A 117 -30.18 -23.54 2.13
CA ARG A 117 -30.22 -24.59 3.15
C ARG A 117 -31.60 -25.20 3.27
N LYS A 118 -31.71 -26.50 2.99
CA LYS A 118 -32.94 -27.28 3.15
C LYS A 118 -32.72 -28.35 4.22
N SER A 119 -33.12 -28.05 5.46
CA SER A 119 -33.15 -29.01 6.58
C SER A 119 -34.06 -28.56 7.70
N TRP A 120 -34.39 -29.48 8.59
CA TRP A 120 -35.11 -29.21 9.84
C TRP A 120 -34.17 -29.37 11.04
N GLN A 121 -34.38 -28.58 12.08
CA GLN A 121 -33.59 -28.63 13.32
C GLN A 121 -34.47 -28.75 14.56
N LEU A 122 -33.95 -29.46 15.55
CA LEU A 122 -34.47 -29.52 16.92
C LEU A 122 -33.36 -29.04 17.86
N SER A 123 -33.76 -28.30 18.90
CA SER A 123 -32.82 -27.76 19.89
C SER A 123 -32.38 -28.87 20.87
N PRO A 124 -31.20 -28.71 21.53
CA PRO A 124 -30.65 -29.74 22.41
C PRO A 124 -31.55 -30.11 23.58
N ASP A 125 -32.29 -29.15 24.14
CA ASP A 125 -33.21 -29.33 25.26
C ASP A 125 -34.41 -30.23 24.92
N GLN A 126 -34.74 -30.36 23.63
CA GLN A 126 -35.81 -31.23 23.14
C GLN A 126 -35.36 -32.67 22.92
N VAL A 127 -34.06 -32.96 23.05
CA VAL A 127 -33.45 -34.23 22.67
C VAL A 127 -32.82 -34.90 23.89
N GLN A 128 -33.20 -36.14 24.16
CA GLN A 128 -32.69 -36.92 25.29
C GLN A 128 -32.22 -38.31 24.84
N PHE A 129 -31.20 -38.82 25.52
CA PHE A 129 -30.65 -40.16 25.29
C PHE A 129 -30.85 -41.01 26.55
N THR A 130 -31.72 -42.01 26.45
CA THR A 130 -32.02 -42.93 27.57
C THR A 130 -30.98 -44.04 27.71
N ASN A 131 -30.19 -44.31 26.67
CA ASN A 131 -29.06 -45.23 26.76
C ASN A 131 -27.88 -44.52 27.41
N THR A 132 -27.56 -44.87 28.66
CA THR A 132 -26.45 -44.28 29.42
C THR A 132 -25.08 -44.50 28.78
N GLN A 133 -24.93 -45.49 27.89
CA GLN A 133 -23.70 -45.69 27.12
C GLN A 133 -23.47 -44.61 26.05
N TRP A 134 -24.50 -43.83 25.69
CA TRP A 134 -24.37 -42.77 24.71
C TRP A 134 -23.40 -41.68 25.19
N GLN A 135 -23.62 -41.15 26.39
CA GLN A 135 -22.76 -40.09 26.94
C GLN A 135 -21.33 -40.61 27.18
N ILE A 136 -21.19 -41.83 27.73
CA ILE A 136 -19.88 -42.47 27.92
C ILE A 136 -19.15 -42.62 26.58
N GLY A 137 -19.88 -42.96 25.52
CA GLY A 137 -19.34 -43.06 24.17
C GLY A 137 -18.89 -41.72 23.60
N ILE A 138 -19.70 -40.66 23.77
CA ILE A 138 -19.34 -39.29 23.36
C ILE A 138 -18.10 -38.80 24.10
N ASP A 139 -17.97 -39.06 25.40
CA ASP A 139 -16.80 -38.66 26.18
C ASP A 139 -15.52 -39.35 25.67
N LYS A 140 -15.60 -40.67 25.37
CA LYS A 140 -14.50 -41.43 24.77
C LYS A 140 -14.16 -40.93 23.36
N LEU A 141 -15.17 -40.69 22.53
CA LEU A 141 -14.99 -40.17 21.18
C LEU A 141 -14.33 -38.79 21.22
N THR A 142 -14.76 -37.92 22.12
CA THR A 142 -14.21 -36.58 22.32
C THR A 142 -12.73 -36.64 22.71
N LYS A 143 -12.34 -37.59 23.57
CA LYS A 143 -10.93 -37.82 23.90
C LYS A 143 -10.10 -38.22 22.66
N ASN A 144 -10.60 -39.17 21.87
CA ASN A 144 -9.93 -39.59 20.64
C ASN A 144 -9.82 -38.43 19.62
N ILE A 145 -10.88 -37.62 19.52
CA ILE A 145 -10.91 -36.42 18.67
C ILE A 145 -9.88 -35.40 19.14
N ALA A 146 -9.80 -35.13 20.45
CA ALA A 146 -8.83 -34.21 21.02
C ALA A 146 -7.40 -34.63 20.65
N GLU A 147 -7.07 -35.91 20.77
CA GLU A 147 -5.76 -36.46 20.37
C GLU A 147 -5.48 -36.24 18.87
N ARG A 148 -6.48 -36.49 17.99
CA ARG A 148 -6.34 -36.32 16.53
C ARG A 148 -6.31 -34.86 16.07
N LEU A 149 -6.96 -33.95 16.79
CA LEU A 149 -6.79 -32.49 16.66
C LEU A 149 -5.48 -32.00 17.31
N GLY A 150 -4.72 -32.93 17.92
CA GLY A 150 -3.42 -32.70 18.56
C GLY A 150 -3.49 -31.99 19.92
N TYR A 151 -4.65 -31.94 20.56
CA TYR A 151 -4.86 -31.49 21.93
C TYR A 151 -4.63 -32.63 22.93
N THR A 152 -3.43 -33.24 22.85
CA THR A 152 -3.05 -34.38 23.69
C THR A 152 -3.11 -34.01 25.17
N SER A 153 -3.77 -34.84 25.97
CA SER A 153 -3.92 -34.66 27.43
C SER A 153 -4.74 -33.43 27.87
N ILE A 154 -5.50 -32.79 26.97
CA ILE A 154 -6.41 -31.69 27.32
C ILE A 154 -7.84 -32.24 27.42
N PRO A 155 -8.55 -32.01 28.54
CA PRO A 155 -9.92 -32.51 28.73
C PRO A 155 -10.91 -31.64 27.95
N MET A 156 -11.05 -31.88 26.66
CA MET A 156 -12.04 -31.21 25.82
C MET A 156 -13.46 -31.56 26.24
N GLN A 157 -14.37 -30.60 26.07
CA GLN A 157 -15.80 -30.76 26.31
C GLN A 157 -16.53 -30.88 24.97
N SER A 158 -17.55 -31.73 24.93
CA SER A 158 -18.43 -31.88 23.77
C SER A 158 -19.86 -31.54 24.18
N THR A 159 -20.42 -30.51 23.55
CA THR A 159 -21.76 -30.00 23.87
C THR A 159 -22.67 -30.19 22.67
N LEU A 160 -23.82 -30.83 22.86
CA LEU A 160 -24.81 -30.98 21.79
C LEU A 160 -25.36 -29.59 21.43
N TYR A 161 -25.21 -29.19 20.16
CA TYR A 161 -25.68 -27.90 19.67
C TYR A 161 -27.05 -27.99 19.00
N LYS A 162 -27.29 -29.02 18.19
CA LYS A 162 -28.61 -29.28 17.58
C LYS A 162 -28.70 -30.66 16.95
N MET A 163 -29.93 -31.13 16.76
CA MET A 163 -30.24 -32.26 15.91
C MET A 163 -30.78 -31.77 14.56
N LEU A 164 -30.34 -32.37 13.46
CA LEU A 164 -30.73 -32.02 12.10
C LEU A 164 -31.35 -33.21 11.38
N ILE A 165 -32.41 -32.93 10.64
CA ILE A 165 -33.07 -33.88 9.74
C ILE A 165 -32.95 -33.36 8.32
N TYR A 166 -32.43 -34.19 7.42
CA TYR A 166 -32.37 -33.91 5.99
C TYR A 166 -33.17 -34.98 5.26
N GLY A 167 -34.31 -34.59 4.68
CA GLY A 167 -35.06 -35.44 3.74
C GLY A 167 -34.57 -35.26 2.31
N GLU A 168 -35.35 -35.69 1.34
CA GLU A 168 -35.04 -35.54 -0.09
C GLU A 168 -34.85 -34.07 -0.50
N ASP A 169 -33.84 -33.85 -1.35
CA ASP A 169 -33.21 -32.58 -1.71
C ASP A 169 -32.60 -31.79 -0.55
N GLY A 170 -32.51 -32.37 0.65
CA GLY A 170 -31.89 -31.73 1.79
C GLY A 170 -30.41 -31.44 1.51
N HIS A 171 -29.98 -30.19 1.72
CA HIS A 171 -28.62 -29.74 1.44
C HIS A 171 -28.28 -28.45 2.20
N PHE A 172 -27.00 -28.08 2.19
CA PHE A 172 -26.61 -26.69 2.43
C PHE A 172 -25.42 -26.31 1.56
N LEU A 173 -25.44 -25.08 1.06
CA LEU A 173 -24.34 -24.54 0.27
C LEU A 173 -23.10 -24.28 1.14
N LYS A 174 -21.97 -24.13 0.44
CA LYS A 174 -20.68 -23.83 1.04
C LYS A 174 -20.77 -22.63 1.99
N HIS A 175 -20.46 -22.86 3.25
CA HIS A 175 -20.39 -21.81 4.27
C HIS A 175 -19.34 -22.16 5.33
N GLN A 176 -18.99 -21.19 6.15
CA GLN A 176 -18.16 -21.37 7.33
C GLN A 176 -19.07 -21.32 8.56
N ASP A 177 -18.81 -22.19 9.54
CA ASP A 177 -19.50 -22.11 10.82
C ASP A 177 -19.10 -20.82 11.53
N THR A 178 -20.08 -20.10 12.09
CA THR A 178 -19.79 -19.09 13.12
C THR A 178 -19.48 -19.82 14.42
N GLU A 179 -18.53 -19.33 15.23
CA GLU A 179 -18.28 -19.90 16.56
C GLU A 179 -19.54 -19.78 17.42
N LYS A 180 -20.01 -20.91 17.98
CA LYS A 180 -21.35 -21.05 18.58
C LYS A 180 -21.31 -21.04 20.10
N GLU A 181 -20.16 -21.40 20.66
CA GLU A 181 -19.92 -21.57 22.09
C GLU A 181 -18.52 -21.03 22.43
N ASP A 182 -18.36 -20.46 23.62
CA ASP A 182 -17.08 -19.93 24.07
C ASP A 182 -16.01 -21.03 24.13
N GLY A 183 -14.90 -20.82 23.43
CA GLY A 183 -13.82 -21.80 23.36
C GLY A 183 -14.05 -22.96 22.39
N MET A 184 -15.05 -22.88 21.50
CA MET A 184 -15.24 -23.85 20.41
C MET A 184 -14.02 -23.90 19.49
N VAL A 185 -13.52 -25.10 19.22
CA VAL A 185 -12.35 -25.36 18.34
C VAL A 185 -12.73 -26.15 17.09
N ALA A 186 -13.73 -27.01 17.18
CA ALA A 186 -14.14 -27.89 16.09
C ALA A 186 -15.63 -28.22 16.17
N THR A 187 -16.20 -28.60 15.03
CA THR A 187 -17.56 -29.14 14.93
C THR A 187 -17.45 -30.66 14.75
N LEU A 188 -18.15 -31.41 15.61
CA LEU A 188 -18.33 -32.85 15.49
C LEU A 188 -19.75 -33.12 14.93
N VAL A 189 -19.81 -33.79 13.79
CA VAL A 189 -21.04 -34.21 13.13
C VAL A 189 -21.20 -35.72 13.32
N VAL A 190 -22.20 -36.15 14.08
CA VAL A 190 -22.53 -37.57 14.29
C VAL A 190 -23.79 -37.93 13.53
N GLN A 191 -23.67 -38.81 12.54
CA GLN A 191 -24.81 -39.39 11.83
C GLN A 191 -25.33 -40.60 12.60
N LEU A 192 -26.60 -40.55 12.99
CA LEU A 192 -27.30 -41.70 13.57
C LEU A 192 -27.65 -42.73 12.48
N PRO A 193 -27.87 -44.01 12.84
CA PRO A 193 -28.25 -45.01 11.86
C PRO A 193 -29.49 -44.55 11.09
N SER A 194 -29.34 -44.40 9.77
CA SER A 194 -30.37 -43.89 8.87
C SER A 194 -30.05 -44.29 7.43
N THR A 195 -31.08 -44.66 6.67
CA THR A 195 -30.94 -45.09 5.29
C THR A 195 -31.16 -43.91 4.35
N HIS A 196 -30.11 -43.49 3.64
CA HIS A 196 -30.16 -42.38 2.68
C HIS A 196 -29.12 -42.54 1.55
N GLU A 197 -29.37 -41.86 0.43
CA GLU A 197 -28.46 -41.69 -0.71
C GLU A 197 -28.12 -40.20 -0.90
N GLY A 198 -26.94 -39.88 -1.42
CA GLY A 198 -26.46 -38.48 -1.47
C GLY A 198 -26.22 -37.90 -0.06
N GLY A 199 -26.00 -36.59 0.09
CA GLY A 199 -25.76 -36.01 1.41
C GLY A 199 -24.35 -36.22 1.98
N ASP A 200 -23.32 -36.23 1.12
CA ASP A 200 -21.93 -36.23 1.57
C ASP A 200 -21.57 -34.87 2.19
N LEU A 201 -20.83 -34.90 3.30
CA LEU A 201 -20.25 -33.70 3.88
C LEU A 201 -18.93 -33.41 3.17
N VAL A 202 -18.86 -32.25 2.53
CA VAL A 202 -17.72 -31.78 1.75
C VAL A 202 -17.01 -30.68 2.53
N ILE A 203 -15.72 -30.86 2.77
CA ILE A 203 -14.87 -29.87 3.45
C ILE A 203 -13.91 -29.26 2.42
N TYR A 204 -13.90 -27.93 2.37
CA TYR A 204 -13.06 -27.15 1.46
C TYR A 204 -11.80 -26.67 2.18
N ARG A 205 -10.71 -26.54 1.42
CA ARG A 205 -9.48 -25.89 1.91
C ARG A 205 -8.89 -25.06 0.78
N GLY A 206 -8.82 -23.74 0.98
CA GLY A 206 -8.34 -22.82 -0.06
C GLY A 206 -9.31 -22.65 -1.24
N GLY A 207 -10.60 -22.92 -1.05
CA GLY A 207 -11.62 -22.79 -2.10
C GLY A 207 -11.93 -24.08 -2.87
N GLU A 208 -11.07 -25.10 -2.79
CA GLU A 208 -11.23 -26.38 -3.50
C GLU A 208 -11.81 -27.48 -2.61
N VAL A 209 -12.51 -28.44 -3.23
CA VAL A 209 -13.01 -29.65 -2.56
C VAL A 209 -11.84 -30.56 -2.24
N LYS A 210 -11.49 -30.67 -0.95
CA LYS A 210 -10.33 -31.46 -0.52
C LYS A 210 -10.69 -32.75 0.20
N TYR A 211 -11.80 -32.76 0.93
CA TYR A 211 -12.22 -33.93 1.71
C TYR A 211 -13.73 -34.16 1.60
N ARG A 212 -14.15 -35.43 1.57
CA ARG A 212 -15.54 -35.86 1.44
C ARG A 212 -15.81 -37.01 2.41
N HIS A 213 -16.82 -36.84 3.26
CA HIS A 213 -17.25 -37.84 4.25
C HIS A 213 -18.64 -38.39 3.87
N ASP A 214 -18.71 -39.68 3.59
CA ASP A 214 -19.92 -40.37 3.11
C ASP A 214 -20.73 -41.04 4.24
N PHE A 215 -20.20 -41.05 5.47
CA PHE A 215 -20.83 -41.63 6.66
C PHE A 215 -21.28 -43.09 6.48
N GLY A 216 -20.41 -43.94 5.92
CA GLY A 216 -20.61 -45.39 5.86
C GLY A 216 -21.53 -45.87 4.73
N LYS A 217 -21.90 -44.99 3.80
CA LYS A 217 -22.72 -45.37 2.64
C LYS A 217 -21.98 -46.31 1.69
N LYS A 218 -20.69 -46.07 1.40
CA LYS A 218 -19.90 -46.98 0.55
C LYS A 218 -19.76 -48.38 1.14
N GLU A 219 -19.73 -48.48 2.46
CA GLU A 219 -19.58 -49.73 3.20
C GLU A 219 -20.92 -50.41 3.54
N GLY A 220 -22.05 -49.74 3.26
CA GLY A 220 -23.40 -50.25 3.56
C GLY A 220 -23.75 -50.25 5.06
N THR A 221 -23.03 -49.50 5.87
CA THR A 221 -23.14 -49.47 7.34
C THR A 221 -23.99 -48.31 7.87
N SER A 222 -24.28 -47.31 7.04
CA SER A 222 -25.03 -46.08 7.41
C SER A 222 -26.40 -46.33 8.06
N GLY A 223 -27.09 -47.40 7.68
CA GLY A 223 -28.40 -47.78 8.24
C GLY A 223 -28.32 -48.54 9.57
N PHE A 224 -27.14 -48.95 10.01
CA PHE A 224 -26.98 -49.87 11.14
C PHE A 224 -26.07 -49.34 12.24
N LEU A 225 -25.10 -48.48 11.88
CA LEU A 225 -24.08 -48.00 12.79
C LEU A 225 -23.96 -46.46 12.74
N PRO A 226 -23.60 -45.83 13.86
CA PRO A 226 -23.33 -44.40 13.88
C PRO A 226 -21.99 -44.09 13.22
N HIS A 227 -21.96 -43.02 12.44
CA HIS A 227 -20.74 -42.50 11.82
C HIS A 227 -20.50 -41.08 12.27
N TYR A 228 -19.26 -40.61 12.17
CA TYR A 228 -18.92 -39.24 12.51
C TYR A 228 -17.97 -38.60 11.52
N ALA A 229 -17.96 -37.27 11.51
CA ALA A 229 -16.95 -36.44 10.89
C ALA A 229 -16.65 -35.24 11.80
N VAL A 230 -15.40 -34.80 11.82
CA VAL A 230 -14.92 -33.62 12.55
C VAL A 230 -14.25 -32.68 11.57
N HIS A 231 -14.47 -31.39 11.74
CA HIS A 231 -13.71 -30.35 11.07
C HIS A 231 -13.50 -29.19 12.02
N TYR A 232 -12.43 -28.41 11.79
CA TYR A 232 -12.23 -27.18 12.55
C TYR A 232 -13.40 -26.20 12.36
N ALA A 233 -13.64 -25.36 13.37
CA ALA A 233 -14.75 -24.41 13.36
C ALA A 233 -14.62 -23.39 12.21
N ASP A 234 -13.39 -23.08 11.80
CA ASP A 234 -13.08 -22.18 10.69
C ASP A 234 -13.11 -22.86 9.31
N ALA A 235 -13.42 -24.16 9.22
CA ALA A 235 -13.46 -24.86 7.95
C ALA A 235 -14.71 -24.50 7.13
N GLU A 236 -14.50 -24.13 5.87
CA GLU A 236 -15.58 -24.00 4.90
C GLU A 236 -16.12 -25.40 4.54
N HIS A 237 -17.43 -25.58 4.58
CA HIS A 237 -18.06 -26.87 4.34
C HIS A 237 -19.42 -26.74 3.65
N ALA A 238 -19.81 -27.79 2.92
CA ALA A 238 -21.10 -27.93 2.26
C ALA A 238 -21.65 -29.34 2.51
N LEU A 239 -22.96 -29.49 2.39
CA LEU A 239 -23.61 -30.80 2.31
C LEU A 239 -24.21 -30.95 0.93
N GLU A 240 -23.79 -31.98 0.21
CA GLU A 240 -24.39 -32.35 -1.07
C GLU A 240 -25.86 -32.74 -0.89
N LYS A 241 -26.63 -32.75 -1.98
CA LYS A 241 -28.06 -33.06 -1.91
C LYS A 241 -28.27 -34.51 -1.48
N VAL A 242 -29.16 -34.72 -0.50
CA VAL A 242 -29.75 -36.03 -0.21
C VAL A 242 -30.71 -36.37 -1.36
N THR A 243 -30.41 -37.43 -2.10
CA THR A 243 -31.18 -37.83 -3.29
C THR A 243 -32.32 -38.78 -2.95
N LYS A 244 -32.21 -39.52 -1.85
CA LYS A 244 -33.23 -40.48 -1.40
C LYS A 244 -33.15 -40.72 0.10
N GLY A 245 -34.30 -40.93 0.74
CA GLY A 245 -34.38 -41.29 2.15
C GLY A 245 -34.16 -40.10 3.09
N VAL A 246 -33.83 -40.38 4.35
CA VAL A 246 -33.72 -39.36 5.40
C VAL A 246 -32.43 -39.55 6.19
N ARG A 247 -31.66 -38.47 6.32
CA ARG A 247 -30.42 -38.41 7.09
C ARG A 247 -30.67 -37.72 8.43
N LEU A 248 -30.35 -38.41 9.53
CA LEU A 248 -30.51 -37.92 10.91
C LEU A 248 -29.14 -37.68 11.56
N VAL A 249 -28.92 -36.47 12.06
CA VAL A 249 -27.58 -36.01 12.47
C VAL A 249 -27.63 -35.22 13.76
N LEU A 250 -26.63 -35.41 14.60
CA LEU A 250 -26.35 -34.62 15.78
C LEU A 250 -25.10 -33.78 15.53
N VAL A 251 -25.18 -32.49 15.84
CA VAL A 251 -24.05 -31.58 15.73
C VAL A 251 -23.60 -31.20 17.13
N TYR A 252 -22.34 -31.49 17.44
CA TYR A 252 -21.70 -31.16 18.70
C TYR A 252 -20.63 -30.09 18.49
N SER A 253 -20.53 -29.17 19.43
CA SER A 253 -19.41 -28.23 19.55
C SER A 253 -18.33 -28.85 20.42
N ILE A 254 -17.11 -28.95 19.91
CA ILE A 254 -15.94 -29.38 20.68
C ILE A 254 -15.28 -28.12 21.24
N CYS A 255 -15.24 -28.00 22.56
CA CYS A 255 -14.79 -26.80 23.27
C CYS A 255 -13.62 -27.07 24.20
N LEU A 256 -12.75 -26.07 24.34
CA LEU A 256 -11.74 -26.05 25.39
C LEU A 256 -12.35 -25.63 26.73
N PRO A 257 -11.82 -26.14 27.85
CA PRO A 257 -12.18 -25.62 29.16
C PRO A 257 -11.97 -24.11 29.26
N LEU A 258 -12.90 -23.39 29.90
CA LEU A 258 -12.86 -21.91 30.03
C LEU A 258 -11.50 -21.38 30.54
N HIS A 259 -10.88 -22.06 31.50
CA HIS A 259 -9.58 -21.68 32.07
C HIS A 259 -8.38 -21.98 31.14
N MET A 260 -8.59 -22.76 30.07
CA MET A 260 -7.61 -23.11 29.04
C MET A 260 -7.93 -22.46 27.69
N GLN A 261 -8.80 -21.44 27.63
CA GLN A 261 -9.10 -20.72 26.39
C GLN A 261 -7.88 -20.01 25.79
N HIS A 262 -6.87 -19.65 26.60
CA HIS A 262 -5.57 -19.17 26.13
C HIS A 262 -4.73 -20.26 25.42
N MET A 263 -5.12 -21.54 25.56
CA MET A 263 -4.55 -22.71 24.89
C MET A 263 -5.37 -23.11 23.64
N LYS A 264 -6.35 -22.29 23.20
CA LYS A 264 -6.92 -22.39 21.84
C LYS A 264 -5.72 -22.38 20.91
N LYS A 265 -5.43 -23.52 20.29
CA LYS A 265 -4.16 -23.71 19.57
C LYS A 265 -4.03 -22.62 18.52
N ASN A 266 -3.11 -21.68 18.76
CA ASN A 266 -2.09 -21.42 17.77
C ASN A 266 -1.14 -22.61 17.88
N SER A 267 -1.05 -23.45 16.86
CA SER A 267 -0.16 -24.62 16.77
C SER A 267 1.35 -24.29 16.95
N ASP A 268 1.68 -23.02 17.18
CA ASP A 268 2.98 -22.44 16.88
C ASP A 268 3.90 -22.41 18.10
N LYS A 269 3.40 -22.51 19.33
CA LYS A 269 4.22 -22.33 20.54
C LYS A 269 5.25 -23.44 20.81
N LEU A 270 4.93 -24.70 20.50
CA LEU A 270 5.90 -25.81 20.62
C LEU A 270 6.93 -25.78 19.48
N LEU A 271 6.50 -25.35 18.29
CA LEU A 271 7.39 -25.16 17.16
C LEU A 271 8.32 -23.97 17.38
N SER A 272 7.83 -22.89 17.97
CA SER A 272 8.62 -21.69 18.25
C SER A 272 9.74 -21.95 19.25
N ASP A 273 9.50 -22.79 20.26
CA ASP A 273 10.53 -23.17 21.25
C ASP A 273 11.64 -24.02 20.60
N GLU A 274 11.27 -25.03 19.79
CA GLU A 274 12.25 -25.85 19.05
C GLU A 274 12.99 -25.01 17.99
N LEU A 275 12.30 -24.10 17.30
CA LEU A 275 12.90 -23.17 16.34
C LEU A 275 13.84 -22.16 17.02
N ALA A 276 13.51 -21.68 18.22
CA ALA A 276 14.38 -20.81 18.99
C ALA A 276 15.69 -21.50 19.40
N GLU A 277 15.63 -22.80 19.72
CA GLU A 277 16.83 -23.62 19.92
C GLU A 277 17.64 -23.75 18.62
N ALA A 278 16.97 -24.02 17.49
CA ALA A 278 17.62 -24.13 16.19
C ALA A 278 18.29 -22.81 15.75
N TYR A 279 17.68 -21.65 16.07
CA TYR A 279 18.27 -20.32 15.81
C TYR A 279 19.58 -20.13 16.57
N SER A 280 19.69 -20.68 17.78
CA SER A 280 20.92 -20.60 18.58
C SER A 280 22.09 -21.35 17.94
N LYS A 281 21.81 -22.30 17.04
CA LYS A 281 22.80 -23.11 16.30
C LYS A 281 23.12 -22.53 14.91
N LEU A 282 22.44 -21.46 14.47
CA LEU A 282 22.78 -20.77 13.23
C LEU A 282 24.14 -20.08 13.37
N GLY A 283 25.01 -20.32 12.38
CA GLY A 283 26.25 -19.57 12.23
C GLY A 283 25.98 -18.12 11.82
N LEU A 284 26.92 -17.21 12.11
CA LEU A 284 26.79 -15.77 11.78
C LEU A 284 26.67 -15.50 10.26
N GLU A 285 27.13 -16.42 9.42
CA GLU A 285 27.03 -16.33 7.96
C GLU A 285 25.92 -17.23 7.38
N GLU A 286 25.22 -18.02 8.22
CA GLU A 286 24.17 -18.92 7.77
C GLU A 286 22.87 -18.14 7.54
N SER A 287 22.48 -18.00 6.27
CA SER A 287 21.19 -17.46 5.83
C SER A 287 20.37 -18.54 5.16
N PHE A 288 19.06 -18.32 5.03
CA PHE A 288 18.17 -19.24 4.35
C PHE A 288 17.02 -18.54 3.62
N ALA A 289 16.41 -19.24 2.67
CA ALA A 289 15.19 -18.85 1.98
C ALA A 289 14.14 -19.97 2.09
N LEU A 290 13.01 -19.69 2.72
CA LEU A 290 11.85 -20.57 2.74
C LEU A 290 10.97 -20.27 1.53
N LEU A 291 10.97 -21.16 0.54
CA LEU A 291 10.08 -21.06 -0.62
C LEU A 291 8.62 -21.23 -0.16
N LEU A 292 7.76 -20.32 -0.58
CA LEU A 292 6.34 -20.34 -0.23
C LEU A 292 5.59 -21.26 -1.19
N SER A 293 4.61 -22.00 -0.67
CA SER A 293 3.86 -23.00 -1.43
C SER A 293 2.69 -22.39 -2.20
N HIS A 294 2.11 -21.28 -1.75
CA HIS A 294 1.04 -20.60 -2.49
C HIS A 294 1.58 -19.54 -3.44
N GLU A 295 0.77 -19.21 -4.43
CA GLU A 295 1.01 -18.06 -5.30
C GLU A 295 0.56 -16.75 -4.63
N TYR A 296 1.37 -15.71 -4.81
CA TYR A 296 1.12 -14.37 -4.30
C TYR A 296 1.28 -13.36 -5.43
N THR A 297 0.61 -12.22 -5.28
CA THR A 297 0.77 -11.10 -6.21
C THR A 297 1.53 -9.98 -5.51
N GLU A 298 2.29 -9.19 -6.27
CA GLU A 298 2.97 -7.99 -5.74
C GLU A 298 1.97 -7.10 -4.98
N LYS A 299 0.75 -6.93 -5.51
CA LYS A 299 -0.30 -6.13 -4.88
C LYS A 299 -0.68 -6.66 -3.48
N SER A 300 -0.78 -7.98 -3.32
CA SER A 300 -1.10 -8.58 -2.01
C SER A 300 0.03 -8.38 -1.01
N ILE A 301 1.29 -8.58 -1.42
CA ILE A 301 2.45 -8.41 -0.54
C ILE A 301 2.64 -6.93 -0.18
N ARG A 302 2.50 -6.00 -1.13
CA ARG A 302 2.62 -4.56 -0.85
C ARG A 302 1.52 -4.03 0.06
N GLY A 303 0.32 -4.61 0.00
CA GLY A 303 -0.82 -4.18 0.80
C GLY A 303 -0.87 -4.77 2.21
N LEU A 304 -0.44 -6.02 2.39
CA LEU A 304 -0.60 -6.76 3.65
C LEU A 304 0.71 -7.30 4.24
N GLY A 305 1.83 -7.22 3.52
CA GLY A 305 3.11 -7.79 3.96
C GLY A 305 3.00 -9.30 4.23
N SER A 306 3.53 -9.74 5.37
CA SER A 306 3.40 -11.11 5.87
C SER A 306 1.95 -11.50 6.18
N GLY A 307 1.05 -10.53 6.40
CA GLY A 307 -0.39 -10.76 6.55
C GLY A 307 -1.06 -11.29 5.27
N ALA A 308 -0.40 -11.20 4.11
CA ALA A 308 -0.87 -11.80 2.87
C ALA A 308 -0.72 -13.33 2.84
N LEU A 309 0.17 -13.90 3.67
CA LEU A 309 0.52 -15.32 3.65
C LEU A 309 -0.67 -16.20 4.04
N LYS A 310 -0.82 -17.34 3.36
CA LYS A 310 -1.98 -18.23 3.50
C LYS A 310 -1.58 -19.66 3.87
N GLY A 311 -2.48 -20.36 4.55
CA GLY A 311 -2.35 -21.78 4.84
C GLY A 311 -1.02 -22.14 5.50
N ILE A 312 -0.28 -23.07 4.87
CA ILE A 312 1.00 -23.57 5.39
C ILE A 312 2.08 -22.49 5.45
N ASP A 313 2.08 -21.52 4.53
CA ASP A 313 3.06 -20.45 4.47
C ASP A 313 2.90 -19.52 5.68
N ARG A 314 1.65 -19.16 6.01
CA ARG A 314 1.33 -18.38 7.20
C ARG A 314 1.76 -19.11 8.47
N SER A 315 1.48 -20.40 8.56
CA SER A 315 1.79 -21.21 9.74
C SER A 315 3.30 -21.32 9.95
N ARG A 316 4.06 -21.58 8.88
CA ARG A 316 5.53 -21.65 8.94
C ARG A 316 6.15 -20.29 9.26
N TYR A 317 5.67 -19.21 8.65
CA TYR A 317 6.17 -17.86 8.94
C TYR A 317 5.84 -17.42 10.37
N ALA A 318 4.62 -17.68 10.85
CA ALA A 318 4.23 -17.36 12.23
C ALA A 318 5.13 -18.08 13.26
N ALA A 319 5.41 -19.37 13.04
CA ALA A 319 6.34 -20.11 13.91
C ALA A 319 7.77 -19.53 13.91
N LEU A 320 8.27 -19.08 12.75
CA LEU A 320 9.56 -18.39 12.65
C LEU A 320 9.55 -17.03 13.37
N GLU A 321 8.48 -16.25 13.22
CA GLU A 321 8.34 -14.94 13.85
C GLU A 321 8.20 -15.06 15.37
N ASP A 322 7.41 -16.03 15.85
CA ASP A 322 7.25 -16.36 17.26
C ASP A 322 8.60 -16.78 17.87
N ALA A 323 9.35 -17.67 17.20
CA ALA A 323 10.70 -18.06 17.64
C ALA A 323 11.64 -16.84 17.73
N ASN A 324 11.60 -15.96 16.73
CA ASN A 324 12.41 -14.75 16.68
C ASN A 324 12.08 -13.74 17.81
N SER A 325 10.85 -13.79 18.34
CA SER A 325 10.44 -12.95 19.46
C SER A 325 11.00 -13.43 20.81
N ILE A 326 11.31 -14.72 20.93
CA ILE A 326 11.74 -15.40 22.16
C ILE A 326 13.27 -15.41 22.31
N VAL A 327 14.01 -15.49 21.20
CA VAL A 327 15.48 -15.54 21.21
C VAL A 327 16.11 -14.21 21.68
N SER A 328 17.34 -14.30 22.19
CA SER A 328 18.13 -13.14 22.59
C SER A 328 18.47 -12.24 21.39
N ALA A 329 18.77 -10.96 21.65
CA ALA A 329 18.97 -9.96 20.60
C ALA A 329 20.08 -10.32 19.59
N ASP A 330 21.15 -10.99 20.05
CA ASP A 330 22.26 -11.49 19.24
C ASP A 330 21.90 -12.68 18.33
N LYS A 331 20.79 -13.37 18.63
CA LYS A 331 20.28 -14.52 17.88
C LYS A 331 19.05 -14.20 17.03
N LYS A 332 18.58 -12.96 17.04
CA LYS A 332 17.47 -12.54 16.19
C LYS A 332 17.85 -12.60 14.73
N LEU A 333 16.91 -13.03 13.91
CA LEU A 333 16.98 -12.99 12.46
C LEU A 333 16.24 -11.77 11.92
N GLN A 334 16.73 -11.26 10.79
CA GLN A 334 16.04 -10.26 10.00
C GLN A 334 15.33 -10.95 8.83
N PHE A 335 14.02 -10.79 8.72
CA PHE A 335 13.20 -11.38 7.67
C PHE A 335 12.89 -10.39 6.54
N PHE A 336 12.76 -10.94 5.33
CA PHE A 336 12.29 -10.29 4.12
C PHE A 336 11.35 -11.20 3.36
N ILE A 337 10.46 -10.60 2.57
CA ILE A 337 9.70 -11.32 1.55
C ILE A 337 10.36 -11.02 0.21
N ALA A 338 10.56 -12.04 -0.61
CA ALA A 338 11.20 -11.92 -1.91
C ALA A 338 10.37 -12.62 -2.98
N GLU A 339 10.15 -11.98 -4.12
CA GLU A 339 9.69 -12.64 -5.34
C GLU A 339 10.93 -13.02 -6.16
N MET A 340 11.12 -14.31 -6.36
CA MET A 340 12.27 -14.89 -7.03
C MET A 340 11.85 -15.31 -8.44
N LYS A 341 12.48 -14.72 -9.46
CA LYS A 341 12.19 -15.01 -10.87
C LYS A 341 13.39 -15.63 -11.57
N HIS A 342 13.13 -16.67 -12.36
CA HIS A 342 14.06 -17.26 -13.31
C HIS A 342 13.50 -17.07 -14.72
N GLU A 343 14.19 -16.26 -15.53
CA GLU A 343 13.80 -15.94 -16.90
C GLU A 343 14.72 -16.67 -17.87
N ILE A 344 14.13 -17.32 -18.89
CA ILE A 344 14.81 -18.07 -19.94
C ILE A 344 14.35 -17.51 -21.29
N GLN A 345 15.27 -16.92 -22.04
CA GLN A 345 15.02 -16.47 -23.41
C GLN A 345 15.50 -17.52 -24.41
N TYR A 346 14.60 -17.96 -25.28
CA TYR A 346 14.88 -18.90 -26.35
C TYR A 346 15.05 -18.10 -27.66
N TYR A 347 16.10 -18.43 -28.43
CA TYR A 347 16.41 -17.93 -29.78
C TYR A 347 17.12 -16.56 -29.92
N SER A 348 17.22 -15.74 -28.86
CA SER A 348 18.18 -14.64 -28.77
C SER A 348 19.33 -14.99 -27.82
N ILE A 349 20.50 -14.33 -27.95
CA ILE A 349 21.76 -14.56 -27.19
C ILE A 349 21.50 -15.22 -25.83
N ASP A 350 21.89 -16.49 -25.67
CA ASP A 350 21.60 -17.38 -24.54
C ASP A 350 21.67 -16.68 -23.18
N GLY A 351 20.51 -16.20 -22.70
CA GLY A 351 20.38 -15.44 -21.47
C GLY A 351 19.40 -16.13 -20.53
N ARG A 352 19.93 -16.83 -19.52
CA ARG A 352 19.16 -17.18 -18.32
C ARG A 352 19.49 -16.17 -17.25
N GLU A 353 18.47 -15.56 -16.66
CA GLU A 353 18.65 -14.53 -15.63
C GLU A 353 17.84 -14.85 -14.38
N ASP A 354 18.52 -14.86 -13.24
CA ASP A 354 17.89 -14.95 -11.93
C ASP A 354 17.72 -13.53 -11.38
N THR A 355 16.49 -13.10 -11.13
CA THR A 355 16.20 -11.82 -10.49
C THR A 355 15.43 -12.01 -9.19
N THR A 356 15.68 -11.14 -8.22
CA THR A 356 14.97 -11.13 -6.94
C THR A 356 14.40 -9.76 -6.67
N THR A 357 13.10 -9.72 -6.43
CA THR A 357 12.33 -8.52 -6.12
C THR A 357 12.04 -8.52 -4.62
N TRP A 358 12.57 -7.53 -3.90
CA TRP A 358 12.62 -7.53 -2.43
C TRP A 358 11.55 -6.67 -1.77
N TYR A 359 11.03 -7.16 -0.65
CA TYR A 359 10.02 -6.52 0.18
C TYR A 359 10.34 -6.67 1.68
N SER A 360 9.99 -5.68 2.50
CA SER A 360 9.93 -5.87 3.95
C SER A 360 8.76 -6.78 4.34
N THR A 361 8.77 -7.30 5.57
CA THR A 361 7.65 -8.07 6.11
C THR A 361 6.37 -7.26 6.28
N THR A 362 6.45 -5.93 6.21
CA THR A 362 5.30 -5.01 6.22
C THR A 362 4.81 -4.65 4.81
N GLY A 363 5.50 -5.08 3.76
CA GLY A 363 5.12 -4.86 2.36
C GLY A 363 5.82 -3.69 1.66
N GLN A 364 6.78 -3.02 2.30
CA GLN A 364 7.57 -1.98 1.64
C GLN A 364 8.46 -2.60 0.57
N ARG A 365 8.37 -2.11 -0.66
CA ARG A 365 9.17 -2.60 -1.79
C ARG A 365 10.55 -1.93 -1.82
N PHE A 366 11.62 -2.71 -1.91
CA PHE A 366 13.00 -2.21 -1.96
C PHE A 366 13.65 -2.21 -3.36
N GLY A 367 13.04 -2.88 -4.34
CA GLY A 367 13.55 -2.94 -5.72
C GLY A 367 13.85 -4.36 -6.18
N THR A 368 14.48 -4.49 -7.34
CA THR A 368 14.83 -5.79 -7.95
C THR A 368 16.33 -5.84 -8.19
N THR A 369 16.97 -6.93 -7.80
CA THR A 369 18.40 -7.19 -7.97
C THR A 369 18.64 -8.44 -8.80
N LYS A 370 19.75 -8.47 -9.55
CA LYS A 370 20.21 -9.70 -10.20
C LYS A 370 20.82 -10.60 -9.13
N SER A 371 20.40 -11.86 -9.10
CA SER A 371 20.95 -12.84 -8.16
C SER A 371 22.30 -13.35 -8.64
N THR A 372 23.36 -12.97 -7.93
CA THR A 372 24.73 -13.41 -8.21
C THR A 372 25.22 -14.50 -7.23
N THR A 373 24.50 -14.69 -6.13
CA THR A 373 24.90 -15.57 -5.03
C THR A 373 23.97 -16.77 -4.90
N LYS A 374 24.53 -17.93 -4.55
CA LYS A 374 23.76 -19.14 -4.27
C LYS A 374 22.88 -18.94 -3.04
N ILE A 375 21.59 -19.21 -3.16
CA ILE A 375 20.64 -19.12 -2.04
C ILE A 375 20.48 -20.50 -1.38
N ASN A 376 20.43 -20.51 -0.05
CA ASN A 376 20.26 -21.71 0.76
C ASN A 376 18.78 -21.97 1.02
N PHE A 377 18.15 -22.85 0.23
CA PHE A 377 16.72 -23.08 0.32
C PHE A 377 16.35 -24.04 1.46
N LEU A 378 15.38 -23.63 2.29
CA LEU A 378 14.64 -24.55 3.13
C LEU A 378 13.59 -25.25 2.25
N ASN A 379 13.56 -26.57 2.33
CA ASN A 379 12.63 -27.43 1.60
C ASN A 379 11.83 -28.34 2.55
N PRO A 380 10.98 -27.76 3.44
CA PRO A 380 10.18 -28.53 4.38
C PRO A 380 9.04 -29.31 3.70
N GLY A 381 8.79 -29.09 2.40
CA GLY A 381 7.85 -29.84 1.58
C GLY A 381 8.44 -31.09 0.94
N SER A 382 9.78 -31.25 0.98
CA SER A 382 10.51 -32.34 0.30
C SER A 382 10.26 -32.39 -1.21
N GLU A 383 10.06 -31.23 -1.84
CA GLU A 383 9.89 -31.07 -3.29
C GLU A 383 11.24 -31.34 -3.99
N ASN A 384 11.23 -32.03 -5.14
CA ASN A 384 12.44 -32.15 -5.95
C ASN A 384 12.73 -30.86 -6.76
N TYR A 385 13.92 -30.75 -7.37
CA TYR A 385 14.31 -29.54 -8.10
C TYR A 385 13.33 -29.14 -9.22
N TYR A 386 12.71 -30.11 -9.89
CA TYR A 386 11.70 -29.86 -10.92
C TYR A 386 10.41 -29.28 -10.32
N GLU A 387 9.88 -29.92 -9.27
CA GLU A 387 8.67 -29.51 -8.56
C GLU A 387 8.79 -28.11 -7.95
N LEU A 388 10.00 -27.73 -7.50
CA LEU A 388 10.24 -26.44 -6.87
C LEU A 388 9.91 -25.23 -7.76
N TRP A 389 10.05 -25.37 -9.08
CA TRP A 389 9.90 -24.26 -10.01
C TRP A 389 8.80 -24.50 -11.05
N ARG A 390 8.59 -25.73 -11.50
CA ARG A 390 7.73 -26.01 -12.66
C ARG A 390 6.30 -25.50 -12.48
N THR A 391 5.74 -25.74 -11.31
CA THR A 391 4.36 -25.38 -10.95
C THR A 391 4.13 -23.86 -10.93
N HIS A 392 5.20 -23.07 -11.05
CA HIS A 392 5.21 -21.61 -10.99
C HIS A 392 5.73 -20.96 -12.28
N GLY A 393 5.70 -21.69 -13.40
CA GLY A 393 6.15 -21.24 -14.70
C GLY A 393 5.05 -20.67 -15.61
N SER A 394 5.38 -19.63 -16.36
CA SER A 394 4.59 -19.10 -17.48
C SER A 394 5.47 -18.99 -18.73
N CYS A 395 4.89 -19.29 -19.90
CA CYS A 395 5.58 -19.18 -21.20
C CYS A 395 4.86 -18.15 -22.07
N GLU A 396 5.61 -17.18 -22.58
CA GLU A 396 5.14 -16.20 -23.56
C GLU A 396 5.86 -16.45 -24.89
N MET A 397 5.09 -16.51 -25.98
CA MET A 397 5.62 -16.71 -27.33
C MET A 397 5.13 -15.55 -28.20
N GLU A 398 6.05 -14.74 -28.70
CA GLU A 398 5.73 -13.70 -29.66
C GLU A 398 5.85 -14.27 -31.08
N GLU A 399 4.77 -14.18 -31.85
CA GLU A 399 4.75 -14.62 -33.23
C GLU A 399 5.55 -13.68 -34.14
N TYR A 400 6.16 -14.29 -35.15
CA TYR A 400 7.06 -13.72 -36.16
C TYR A 400 6.84 -12.24 -36.54
N THR A 401 7.72 -11.34 -36.10
CA THR A 401 7.73 -9.91 -36.48
C THR A 401 8.74 -9.59 -37.60
N GLY A 402 8.81 -10.44 -38.64
CA GLY A 402 9.69 -10.20 -39.80
C GLY A 402 11.11 -10.75 -39.61
N ASN A 403 12.15 -9.93 -39.78
CA ASN A 403 13.53 -10.41 -39.89
C ASN A 403 14.13 -10.99 -38.58
N ASP A 404 13.49 -10.75 -37.43
CA ASP A 404 14.04 -11.09 -36.11
C ASP A 404 13.60 -12.47 -35.58
N GLY A 405 12.83 -13.25 -36.36
CA GLY A 405 12.37 -14.59 -35.97
C GLY A 405 11.38 -14.58 -34.78
N PRO A 406 10.87 -15.74 -34.37
CA PRO A 406 10.04 -15.85 -33.16
C PRO A 406 10.90 -15.75 -31.89
N THR A 407 10.45 -14.97 -30.91
CA THR A 407 11.00 -14.93 -29.56
C THR A 407 10.09 -15.74 -28.64
N MET A 408 10.69 -16.61 -27.81
CA MET A 408 9.98 -17.37 -26.80
C MET A 408 10.68 -17.12 -25.46
N GLU A 409 9.92 -16.78 -24.44
CA GLU A 409 10.42 -16.48 -23.10
C GLU A 409 9.63 -17.29 -22.06
N THR A 410 10.36 -18.02 -21.22
CA THR A 410 9.76 -18.74 -20.10
C THR A 410 10.21 -18.10 -18.80
N THR A 411 9.24 -17.73 -17.95
CA THR A 411 9.48 -17.13 -16.64
C THR A 411 8.95 -18.05 -15.54
N TYR A 412 9.77 -18.39 -14.56
CA TYR A 412 9.36 -19.07 -13.34
C TYR A 412 9.39 -18.09 -12.17
N SER A 413 8.29 -17.91 -11.45
CA SER A 413 8.19 -16.92 -10.37
C SER A 413 7.64 -17.53 -9.09
N ARG A 414 8.44 -17.54 -8.01
CA ARG A 414 8.02 -18.05 -6.70
C ARG A 414 8.38 -17.07 -5.60
N TYR A 415 7.47 -16.90 -4.63
CA TYR A 415 7.76 -16.07 -3.46
C TYR A 415 8.50 -16.87 -2.38
N ALA A 416 9.34 -16.19 -1.60
CA ALA A 416 10.12 -16.76 -0.52
C ALA A 416 10.16 -15.83 0.69
N VAL A 417 10.32 -16.40 1.88
CA VAL A 417 10.76 -15.66 3.08
C VAL A 417 12.27 -15.88 3.23
N ILE A 418 13.04 -14.80 3.15
CA ILE A 418 14.50 -14.84 3.29
C ILE A 418 14.87 -14.32 4.67
N ALA A 419 15.79 -15.02 5.34
CA ALA A 419 16.27 -14.67 6.67
C ALA A 419 17.79 -14.72 6.77
N TRP A 420 18.37 -13.75 7.47
CA TRP A 420 19.78 -13.76 7.86
C TRP A 420 19.97 -13.27 9.31
N PRO A 421 21.11 -13.59 9.95
CA PRO A 421 21.40 -13.17 11.32
C PRO A 421 21.36 -11.66 11.48
N GLY A 422 20.73 -11.19 12.56
CA GLY A 422 20.53 -9.78 12.86
C GLY A 422 21.82 -8.98 12.94
N GLU A 423 22.88 -9.59 13.50
CA GLU A 423 24.23 -8.99 13.57
C GLU A 423 24.83 -8.69 12.19
N LYS A 424 24.48 -9.49 11.17
CA LYS A 424 24.95 -9.33 9.79
C LYS A 424 23.90 -8.71 8.88
N ALA A 425 22.75 -8.33 9.41
CA ALA A 425 21.61 -7.91 8.60
C ALA A 425 21.92 -6.70 7.73
N VAL A 426 22.61 -5.70 8.26
CA VAL A 426 22.98 -4.49 7.50
C VAL A 426 23.94 -4.83 6.37
N GLU A 427 25.00 -5.60 6.65
CA GLU A 427 26.02 -5.99 5.67
C GLU A 427 25.41 -6.82 4.53
N LYS A 428 24.61 -7.84 4.86
CA LYS A 428 23.92 -8.68 3.87
C LYS A 428 22.86 -7.90 3.09
N THR A 429 22.15 -6.98 3.73
CA THR A 429 21.16 -6.14 3.04
C THR A 429 21.83 -5.21 2.02
N LEU A 430 23.00 -4.64 2.36
CA LEU A 430 23.82 -3.85 1.42
C LEU A 430 24.32 -4.70 0.25
N GLU A 431 24.77 -5.93 0.52
CA GLU A 431 25.30 -6.84 -0.51
C GLU A 431 24.20 -7.36 -1.45
N CYS A 432 23.04 -7.73 -0.91
CA CYS A 432 22.00 -8.45 -1.66
C CYS A 432 20.85 -7.57 -2.19
N ILE A 433 20.57 -6.42 -1.54
CA ILE A 433 19.41 -5.57 -1.82
C ILE A 433 19.84 -4.17 -2.29
N ASN A 434 20.15 -3.27 -1.35
CA ASN A 434 20.65 -1.91 -1.58
C ASN A 434 20.79 -1.12 -0.26
N SER A 435 21.41 0.05 -0.35
CA SER A 435 21.53 1.03 0.74
C SER A 435 20.21 1.46 1.37
N GLN A 436 19.13 1.59 0.58
CA GLN A 436 17.82 2.01 1.10
C GLN A 436 17.22 0.99 2.06
N ALA A 437 17.24 -0.29 1.69
CA ALA A 437 16.82 -1.37 2.56
C ALA A 437 17.70 -1.45 3.83
N ALA A 438 19.01 -1.25 3.68
CA ALA A 438 19.94 -1.31 4.80
C ALA A 438 19.70 -0.17 5.82
N ILE A 439 19.36 1.04 5.37
CA ILE A 439 19.00 2.17 6.24
C ILE A 439 17.75 1.83 7.04
N HIS A 440 16.73 1.29 6.38
CA HIS A 440 15.48 0.91 7.02
C HIS A 440 15.68 -0.14 8.12
N ILE A 441 16.53 -1.14 7.88
CA ILE A 441 16.88 -2.15 8.88
C ILE A 441 17.64 -1.53 10.05
N LEU A 442 18.67 -0.73 9.77
CA LEU A 442 19.49 -0.11 10.81
C LEU A 442 18.66 0.79 11.72
N HIS A 443 17.74 1.57 11.15
CA HIS A 443 16.78 2.40 11.88
C HIS A 443 15.83 1.55 12.74
N SER A 444 15.33 0.44 12.21
CA SER A 444 14.44 -0.47 12.94
C SER A 444 15.11 -1.16 14.12
N GLN A 445 16.41 -1.45 14.02
CA GLN A 445 17.18 -2.11 15.07
C GLN A 445 17.52 -1.19 16.25
N LYS A 446 17.45 0.14 16.09
CA LYS A 446 17.81 1.15 17.12
C LYS A 446 19.19 0.97 17.77
N SER A 447 20.07 0.17 17.17
CA SER A 447 21.42 -0.11 17.65
C SER A 447 22.33 -0.47 16.48
N GLY A 448 22.72 0.55 15.72
CA GLY A 448 23.83 0.48 14.80
C GLY A 448 25.07 1.07 15.44
N GLY A 449 26.14 0.29 15.64
CA GLY A 449 27.43 0.88 15.98
C GLY A 449 27.85 1.91 14.92
N VAL A 450 28.56 2.96 15.33
CA VAL A 450 29.05 4.06 14.44
C VAL A 450 29.74 3.50 13.18
N GLU A 451 30.45 2.38 13.31
CA GLU A 451 31.14 1.70 12.20
C GLU A 451 30.18 1.12 11.15
N ALA A 452 29.04 0.54 11.56
CA ALA A 452 28.04 0.01 10.63
C ALA A 452 27.38 1.15 9.85
N LEU A 453 27.08 2.26 10.52
CA LEU A 453 26.56 3.47 9.87
C LEU A 453 27.58 4.05 8.88
N ARG A 454 28.87 4.07 9.22
CA ARG A 454 29.94 4.52 8.32
C ARG A 454 29.98 3.73 7.01
N ARG A 455 30.03 2.39 7.10
CA ARG A 455 30.03 1.51 5.90
C ARG A 455 28.79 1.72 5.04
N LEU A 456 27.64 1.88 5.68
CA LEU A 456 26.39 2.17 4.99
C LEU A 456 26.46 3.49 4.23
N MET A 457 27.03 4.53 4.84
CA MET A 457 27.19 5.84 4.19
C MET A 457 28.15 5.78 2.99
N GLU A 458 29.25 5.04 3.11
CA GLU A 458 30.19 4.81 2.01
C GLU A 458 29.53 4.05 0.85
N ALA A 459 28.75 3.01 1.16
CA ALA A 459 27.97 2.25 0.17
C ALA A 459 26.92 3.13 -0.52
N LEU A 460 26.15 3.91 0.26
CA LEU A 460 25.17 4.85 -0.26
C LEU A 460 25.83 5.90 -1.17
N GLN A 461 26.98 6.46 -0.76
CA GLN A 461 27.72 7.41 -1.57
C GLN A 461 28.16 6.79 -2.90
N SER A 462 28.60 5.53 -2.90
CA SER A 462 28.97 4.77 -4.10
C SER A 462 27.76 4.52 -5.01
N GLU A 463 26.63 4.05 -4.47
CA GLU A 463 25.39 3.85 -5.22
C GLU A 463 24.89 5.15 -5.86
N LEU A 464 24.92 6.26 -5.12
CA LEU A 464 24.55 7.60 -5.62
C LEU A 464 25.57 8.16 -6.63
N LYS A 465 26.80 7.61 -6.72
CA LYS A 465 27.75 7.92 -7.81
C LYS A 465 27.46 7.08 -9.05
N ALA A 466 27.01 5.82 -8.88
CA ALA A 466 26.76 4.88 -9.97
C ALA A 466 25.40 5.09 -10.67
N LYS A 467 24.38 5.59 -9.96
CA LYS A 467 23.06 5.85 -10.55
C LYS A 467 23.11 6.99 -11.58
N ILE A 468 23.00 6.64 -12.86
CA ILE A 468 22.84 7.57 -13.99
C ILE A 468 21.36 7.52 -14.41
N GLY A 469 20.49 8.24 -13.71
CA GLY A 469 19.07 8.35 -14.07
C GLY A 469 18.16 8.83 -12.93
N PRO A 470 16.98 9.42 -13.24
CA PRO A 470 16.06 9.98 -12.25
C PRO A 470 15.23 8.88 -11.58
N GLN A 471 15.85 8.03 -10.76
CA GLN A 471 15.09 7.20 -9.82
C GLN A 471 14.86 8.03 -8.55
N LEU A 472 13.60 8.43 -8.36
CA LEU A 472 13.16 9.19 -7.20
C LEU A 472 13.43 8.41 -5.91
N ILE A 473 14.05 9.07 -4.93
CA ILE A 473 14.26 8.52 -3.59
C ILE A 473 13.03 8.84 -2.73
N ALA A 474 12.64 7.90 -1.87
CA ALA A 474 11.56 8.09 -0.91
C ALA A 474 12.01 9.09 0.19
N PRO A 475 11.25 10.16 0.50
CA PRO A 475 11.61 11.13 1.54
C PRO A 475 11.91 10.52 2.92
N GLU A 476 11.24 9.41 3.24
CA GLU A 476 11.39 8.65 4.48
C GLU A 476 12.83 8.18 4.68
N LEU A 477 13.54 7.86 3.60
CA LEU A 477 14.95 7.43 3.66
C LEU A 477 15.84 8.48 4.31
N CYS A 478 15.65 9.75 3.92
CA CYS A 478 16.44 10.84 4.47
C CYS A 478 16.12 11.06 5.94
N GLN A 479 14.86 10.91 6.32
CA GLN A 479 14.44 11.03 7.71
C GLN A 479 15.06 9.93 8.59
N GLU A 480 15.01 8.68 8.15
CA GLU A 480 15.63 7.55 8.85
C GLU A 480 17.15 7.73 8.99
N LEU A 481 17.83 8.16 7.92
CA LEU A 481 19.27 8.39 7.93
C LEU A 481 19.68 9.56 8.86
N CYS A 482 18.95 10.69 8.82
CA CYS A 482 19.21 11.81 9.72
C CYS A 482 19.00 11.40 11.19
N GLN A 483 17.98 10.61 11.47
CA GLN A 483 17.71 10.09 12.82
C GLN A 483 18.88 9.21 13.32
N LEU A 484 19.38 8.30 12.48
CA LEU A 484 20.55 7.47 12.79
C LEU A 484 21.81 8.30 13.05
N LEU A 485 22.03 9.37 12.27
CA LEU A 485 23.16 10.28 12.47
C LEU A 485 23.07 11.06 13.79
N VAL A 486 21.86 11.50 14.18
CA VAL A 486 21.60 12.14 15.48
C VAL A 486 21.90 11.17 16.63
N GLU A 487 21.48 9.91 16.50
CA GLU A 487 21.69 8.87 17.51
C GLU A 487 23.15 8.48 17.64
N ALA A 488 23.89 8.41 16.53
CA ALA A 488 25.32 8.09 16.51
C ALA A 488 26.19 9.16 17.19
N ARG A 489 25.76 10.43 17.18
CA ARG A 489 26.48 11.59 17.75
C ARG A 489 27.93 11.73 17.25
N ASP A 490 28.21 11.30 16.02
CA ASP A 490 29.52 11.38 15.38
C ASP A 490 29.57 12.55 14.39
N VAL A 491 30.35 13.59 14.72
CA VAL A 491 30.49 14.80 13.89
C VAL A 491 31.04 14.47 12.51
N GLY A 492 31.97 13.52 12.40
CA GLY A 492 32.60 13.15 11.13
C GLY A 492 31.61 12.49 10.17
N LEU A 493 30.72 11.63 10.68
CA LEU A 493 29.62 11.07 9.88
C LEU A 493 28.63 12.15 9.45
N VAL A 494 28.28 13.09 10.32
CA VAL A 494 27.38 14.19 9.93
C VAL A 494 28.00 15.05 8.83
N GLN A 495 29.28 15.41 8.95
CA GLN A 495 29.99 16.16 7.92
C GLN A 495 30.09 15.39 6.60
N LEU A 496 30.33 14.08 6.64
CA LEU A 496 30.31 13.20 5.46
C LEU A 496 28.94 13.22 4.78
N PHE A 497 27.86 13.08 5.56
CA PHE A 497 26.49 13.11 5.02
C PHE A 497 26.21 14.44 4.32
N ILE A 498 26.47 15.55 5.02
CA ILE A 498 26.19 16.90 4.53
C ILE A 498 27.01 17.21 3.26
N SER A 499 28.28 16.83 3.22
CA SER A 499 29.18 17.23 2.13
C SER A 499 29.02 16.36 0.89
N GLU A 500 28.78 15.06 1.05
CA GLU A 500 28.90 14.09 -0.05
C GLU A 500 27.56 13.46 -0.48
N ILE A 501 26.57 13.43 0.41
CA ILE A 501 25.34 12.65 0.23
C ILE A 501 24.12 13.57 0.10
N PHE A 502 24.03 14.60 0.94
CA PHE A 502 22.89 15.51 1.04
C PHE A 502 22.47 16.10 -0.31
N THR A 503 23.42 16.66 -1.07
CA THR A 503 23.16 17.35 -2.35
C THR A 503 22.59 16.40 -3.39
N LYS A 504 23.12 15.18 -3.47
CA LYS A 504 22.66 14.14 -4.38
C LYS A 504 21.26 13.66 -4.01
N ILE A 505 21.01 13.37 -2.74
CA ILE A 505 19.67 12.97 -2.28
C ILE A 505 18.67 14.09 -2.59
N SER A 506 19.02 15.34 -2.28
CA SER A 506 18.16 16.49 -2.57
C SER A 506 17.80 16.58 -4.05
N SER A 507 18.74 16.32 -4.96
CA SER A 507 18.48 16.33 -6.41
C SER A 507 17.54 15.21 -6.89
N LEU A 508 17.40 14.12 -6.12
CA LEU A 508 16.60 12.94 -6.45
C LEU A 508 15.24 12.90 -5.75
N LEU A 509 14.89 13.92 -4.95
CA LEU A 509 13.57 14.04 -4.33
C LEU A 509 12.59 14.78 -5.26
N SER A 510 11.32 14.36 -5.28
CA SER A 510 10.26 15.06 -6.00
C SER A 510 10.01 16.45 -5.41
N GLU A 511 10.04 16.55 -4.08
CA GLU A 511 10.02 17.81 -3.33
C GLU A 511 11.34 17.93 -2.56
N LYS A 512 12.24 18.76 -3.06
CA LYS A 512 13.58 18.94 -2.48
C LYS A 512 13.53 19.36 -1.03
N THR A 513 12.52 20.16 -0.65
CA THR A 513 12.34 20.68 0.70
C THR A 513 11.75 19.68 1.71
N ALA A 514 11.33 18.48 1.28
CA ALA A 514 10.74 17.48 2.17
C ALA A 514 11.69 17.05 3.30
N MET A 515 13.01 17.14 3.07
CA MET A 515 14.03 16.78 4.06
C MET A 515 14.31 17.86 5.11
N ALA A 516 13.81 19.10 4.94
CA ALA A 516 14.15 20.22 5.82
C ALA A 516 13.89 19.93 7.32
N PRO A 517 12.77 19.31 7.75
CA PRO A 517 12.56 18.99 9.16
C PRO A 517 13.57 17.97 9.72
N ALA A 518 13.99 16.99 8.92
CA ALA A 518 14.96 15.99 9.33
C ALA A 518 16.36 16.61 9.47
N VAL A 519 16.75 17.44 8.51
CA VAL A 519 18.01 18.20 8.53
C VAL A 519 18.04 19.19 9.70
N ALA A 520 16.94 19.87 10.00
CA ALA A 520 16.88 20.78 11.13
C ALA A 520 17.02 20.08 12.49
N LYS A 521 16.45 18.87 12.64
CA LYS A 521 16.68 18.02 13.82
C LYS A 521 18.15 17.60 13.91
N LEU A 522 18.74 17.22 12.78
CA LEU A 522 20.16 16.86 12.71
C LEU A 522 21.04 18.03 13.16
N LEU A 523 20.87 19.22 12.58
CA LEU A 523 21.67 20.40 12.94
C LEU A 523 21.47 20.85 14.39
N GLN A 524 20.29 20.63 14.97
CA GLN A 524 20.03 20.94 16.38
C GLN A 524 20.69 19.96 17.36
N ALA A 525 21.06 18.76 16.92
CA ALA A 525 21.71 17.77 17.75
C ALA A 525 23.22 18.03 17.94
N PHE A 526 23.81 18.93 17.16
CA PHE A 526 25.24 19.24 17.15
C PHE A 526 25.50 20.74 17.35
N GLU A 527 26.74 21.10 17.72
CA GLU A 527 27.11 22.51 17.80
C GLU A 527 27.27 23.10 16.39
N TRP A 528 26.68 24.29 16.15
CA TRP A 528 26.73 24.93 14.82
C TRP A 528 28.15 25.11 14.28
N LYS A 529 29.14 25.36 15.14
CA LYS A 529 30.55 25.50 14.75
C LYS A 529 31.16 24.23 14.14
N GLU A 530 30.58 23.06 14.42
CA GLU A 530 31.09 21.76 13.97
C GLU A 530 30.52 21.36 12.61
N VAL A 531 29.25 21.69 12.35
CA VAL A 531 28.51 21.19 11.17
C VAL A 531 28.01 22.30 10.24
N GLY A 532 28.00 23.56 10.71
CA GLY A 532 27.37 24.67 10.02
C GLY A 532 28.06 25.06 8.72
N GLU A 533 29.40 25.14 8.71
CA GLU A 533 30.16 25.47 7.51
C GLU A 533 29.95 24.41 6.41
N ALA A 534 30.04 23.12 6.77
CA ALA A 534 29.77 22.03 5.84
C ALA A 534 28.35 22.14 5.25
N PHE A 535 27.36 22.50 6.07
CA PHE A 535 25.98 22.63 5.60
C PHE A 535 25.80 23.82 4.67
N LEU A 536 26.36 24.99 4.99
CA LEU A 536 26.33 26.15 4.10
C LEU A 536 27.00 25.86 2.75
N ASN A 537 28.15 25.16 2.75
CA ASN A 537 28.81 24.74 1.51
C ASN A 537 27.95 23.77 0.70
N SER A 538 27.21 22.88 1.36
CA SER A 538 26.28 21.96 0.67
C SER A 538 25.09 22.69 0.04
N LEU A 539 24.64 23.80 0.64
CA LEU A 539 23.60 24.67 0.06
C LEU A 539 24.12 25.45 -1.15
N ASP A 540 25.41 25.78 -1.22
CA ASP A 540 26.03 26.44 -2.38
C ASP A 540 26.07 25.53 -3.62
N ALA A 541 26.02 24.21 -3.43
CA ALA A 541 25.96 23.25 -4.53
C ALA A 541 24.56 23.10 -5.13
N LEU A 542 23.52 23.68 -4.51
CA LEU A 542 22.14 23.67 -5.01
C LEU A 542 21.88 24.90 -5.89
N SER A 543 20.78 24.89 -6.66
CA SER A 543 20.34 26.11 -7.35
C SER A 543 19.95 27.19 -6.33
N ASN A 544 20.11 28.48 -6.66
CA ASN A 544 19.78 29.58 -5.75
C ASN A 544 18.36 29.48 -5.17
N ASN A 545 17.39 29.04 -5.99
CA ASN A 545 16.01 28.82 -5.56
C ASN A 545 15.89 27.72 -4.50
N ASP A 546 16.51 26.56 -4.76
CA ASP A 546 16.44 25.40 -3.85
C ASP A 546 17.22 25.67 -2.55
N SER A 547 18.40 26.30 -2.69
CA SER A 547 19.27 26.71 -1.60
C SER A 547 18.53 27.67 -0.65
N MET A 548 17.89 28.71 -1.21
CA MET A 548 17.08 29.66 -0.46
C MET A 548 15.91 28.97 0.25
N LEU A 549 15.11 28.17 -0.45
CA LEU A 549 13.94 27.51 0.13
C LEU A 549 14.33 26.51 1.24
N MET A 550 15.40 25.74 1.03
CA MET A 550 15.93 24.83 2.04
C MET A 550 16.41 25.60 3.27
N ALA A 551 17.21 26.67 3.08
CA ALA A 551 17.71 27.49 4.15
C ALA A 551 16.57 28.12 4.99
N LEU A 552 15.55 28.68 4.33
CA LEU A 552 14.38 29.27 5.01
C LEU A 552 13.60 28.24 5.82
N ARG A 553 13.35 27.04 5.28
CA ARG A 553 12.60 25.99 5.98
C ARG A 553 13.37 25.38 7.15
N VAL A 554 14.68 25.19 6.98
CA VAL A 554 15.54 24.74 8.08
C VAL A 554 15.62 25.83 9.15
N ALA A 555 15.81 27.10 8.76
CA ALA A 555 15.81 28.25 9.67
C ALA A 555 14.52 28.36 10.50
N ASP A 556 13.38 27.98 9.93
CA ASP A 556 12.08 28.02 10.61
C ASP A 556 11.94 27.03 11.75
N THR A 557 12.72 25.96 11.70
CA THR A 557 12.62 24.82 12.62
C THR A 557 13.79 24.77 13.60
N VAL A 558 14.92 25.43 13.31
CA VAL A 558 16.05 25.49 14.24
C VAL A 558 15.87 26.55 15.33
N THR A 559 16.14 26.16 16.58
CA THR A 559 16.08 27.06 17.74
C THR A 559 17.42 27.76 18.04
N ASN A 560 18.53 27.21 17.54
CA ASN A 560 19.87 27.75 17.71
C ASN A 560 20.04 29.07 16.94
N ALA A 561 20.26 30.17 17.65
CA ALA A 561 20.34 31.51 17.05
C ALA A 561 21.49 31.68 16.04
N PRO A 562 22.76 31.29 16.34
CA PRO A 562 23.83 31.27 15.34
C PRO A 562 23.48 30.52 14.05
N ALA A 563 22.93 29.31 14.18
CA ALA A 563 22.53 28.49 13.03
C ALA A 563 21.43 29.18 12.22
N ARG A 564 20.37 29.64 12.89
CA ARG A 564 19.26 30.33 12.25
C ARG A 564 19.74 31.59 11.52
N ASN A 565 20.54 32.44 12.17
CA ASN A 565 21.04 33.67 11.58
C ASN A 565 21.89 33.40 10.32
N ALA A 566 22.77 32.40 10.36
CA ALA A 566 23.60 32.04 9.21
C ALA A 566 22.77 31.50 8.04
N LEU A 567 21.74 30.70 8.31
CA LEU A 567 20.81 30.20 7.29
C LEU A 567 19.96 31.31 6.68
N LEU A 568 19.47 32.24 7.50
CA LEU A 568 18.74 33.41 7.03
C LEU A 568 19.63 34.33 6.19
N GLN A 569 20.87 34.56 6.62
CA GLN A 569 21.85 35.32 5.85
C GLN A 569 22.09 34.70 4.47
N ARG A 570 22.28 33.37 4.40
CA ARG A 570 22.42 32.66 3.12
C ARG A 570 21.17 32.77 2.25
N ALA A 571 19.98 32.70 2.84
CA ALA A 571 18.74 32.89 2.08
C ALA A 571 18.67 34.31 1.46
N VAL A 572 19.09 35.34 2.19
CA VAL A 572 19.13 36.72 1.66
C VAL A 572 20.19 36.89 0.56
N GLU A 573 21.36 36.27 0.70
CA GLU A 573 22.39 36.26 -0.36
C GLU A 573 21.84 35.67 -1.66
N ASN A 574 21.10 34.55 -1.59
CA ASN A 574 20.45 33.96 -2.76
C ASN A 574 19.37 34.87 -3.38
N VAL A 575 18.65 35.66 -2.56
CA VAL A 575 17.69 36.65 -3.07
C VAL A 575 18.38 37.71 -3.92
N ALA A 576 19.56 38.17 -3.50
CA ALA A 576 20.32 39.18 -4.23
C ALA A 576 20.67 38.71 -5.65
N GLU A 577 20.90 37.41 -5.83
CA GLU A 577 21.18 36.78 -7.12
C GLU A 577 19.91 36.54 -7.96
N LEU A 578 18.78 36.20 -7.33
CA LEU A 578 17.50 35.90 -8.02
C LEU A 578 16.76 37.15 -8.51
N ASN A 579 16.87 38.26 -7.79
CA ASN A 579 16.19 39.52 -8.11
C ASN A 579 14.66 39.33 -8.36
N ASP A 580 14.13 39.76 -9.52
CA ASP A 580 12.69 39.68 -9.84
C ASP A 580 12.15 38.23 -9.98
N GLU A 581 13.04 37.23 -10.13
CA GLU A 581 12.65 35.81 -10.17
C GLU A 581 12.15 35.30 -8.82
N LEU A 582 12.55 35.94 -7.70
CA LEU A 582 12.09 35.61 -6.35
C LEU A 582 10.57 35.51 -6.26
N LEU A 583 9.88 36.43 -6.92
CA LEU A 583 8.42 36.53 -6.90
C LEU A 583 7.72 35.33 -7.56
N ASN A 584 8.46 34.49 -8.27
CA ASN A 584 7.96 33.26 -8.88
C ASN A 584 8.26 32.02 -8.04
N VAL A 585 9.01 32.14 -6.92
CA VAL A 585 9.39 31.00 -6.07
C VAL A 585 8.30 30.76 -5.03
N PRO A 586 7.49 29.68 -5.16
CA PRO A 586 6.35 29.48 -4.28
C PRO A 586 6.77 29.30 -2.82
N GLY A 587 6.10 30.02 -1.91
CA GLY A 587 6.32 29.93 -0.46
C GLY A 587 7.57 30.64 0.07
N ALA A 588 8.51 31.08 -0.78
CA ALA A 588 9.71 31.81 -0.33
C ALA A 588 9.35 33.17 0.28
N VAL A 589 8.43 33.91 -0.35
CA VAL A 589 8.04 35.27 0.04
C VAL A 589 7.46 35.31 1.46
N GLY A 590 6.56 34.39 1.80
CA GLY A 590 5.98 34.30 3.15
C GLY A 590 7.06 34.09 4.23
N PHE A 591 8.01 33.18 4.02
CA PHE A 591 9.12 32.99 4.96
C PHE A 591 10.01 34.23 5.07
N LEU A 592 10.35 34.89 3.96
CA LEU A 592 11.15 36.11 3.99
C LEU A 592 10.47 37.24 4.77
N TRP A 593 9.14 37.37 4.66
CA TRP A 593 8.37 38.30 5.49
C TRP A 593 8.35 37.89 6.96
N LYS A 594 8.07 36.62 7.25
CA LYS A 594 8.10 36.08 8.61
C LYS A 594 9.41 36.40 9.32
N PHE A 595 10.54 36.17 8.64
CA PHE A 595 11.85 36.40 9.24
C PHE A 595 12.25 37.87 9.23
N GLY A 596 12.04 38.59 8.13
CA GLY A 596 12.40 40.00 8.01
C GLY A 596 11.65 40.91 8.98
N LEU A 597 10.40 40.55 9.33
CA LEU A 597 9.61 41.28 10.31
C LEU A 597 9.96 40.92 11.76
N ALA A 598 10.60 39.78 12.02
CA ALA A 598 10.84 39.26 13.36
C ALA A 598 12.31 39.35 13.82
N PHE A 599 13.28 39.44 12.89
CA PHE A 599 14.70 39.34 13.20
C PHE A 599 15.51 40.54 12.68
N GLU A 600 16.24 41.22 13.58
CA GLU A 600 17.05 42.41 13.27
C GLU A 600 18.54 42.10 12.98
N ASN A 601 19.00 40.87 13.26
CA ASN A 601 20.43 40.52 13.15
C ASN A 601 20.86 40.12 11.73
N VAL A 602 19.96 40.15 10.76
CA VAL A 602 20.21 39.78 9.37
C VAL A 602 19.83 40.97 8.51
N ASP A 603 20.69 41.34 7.56
CA ASP A 603 20.44 42.44 6.65
C ASP A 603 19.50 41.98 5.54
N PHE A 604 18.28 42.54 5.49
CA PHE A 604 17.27 42.25 4.48
C PHE A 604 17.23 43.29 3.35
N ASP A 605 18.23 44.17 3.20
CA ASP A 605 18.23 45.24 2.20
C ASP A 605 18.11 44.72 0.75
N ALA A 606 18.72 43.58 0.43
CA ALA A 606 18.57 42.95 -0.88
C ALA A 606 17.11 42.54 -1.14
N VAL A 607 16.45 41.97 -0.14
CA VAL A 607 15.03 41.57 -0.19
C VAL A 607 14.14 42.81 -0.31
N ALA A 608 14.40 43.82 0.50
CA ALA A 608 13.73 45.10 0.48
C ALA A 608 13.81 45.77 -0.89
N LYS A 609 14.97 45.71 -1.53
CA LYS A 609 15.19 46.27 -2.87
C LYS A 609 14.31 45.57 -3.91
N VAL A 610 14.30 44.23 -3.94
CA VAL A 610 13.48 43.45 -4.88
C VAL A 610 12.00 43.82 -4.74
N PHE A 611 11.47 43.84 -3.52
CA PHE A 611 10.06 44.20 -3.29
C PHE A 611 9.76 45.66 -3.64
N LYS A 612 10.69 46.60 -3.37
CA LYS A 612 10.50 48.01 -3.75
C LYS A 612 10.53 48.23 -5.25
N THR A 613 11.28 47.44 -6.02
CA THR A 613 11.40 47.60 -7.48
C THR A 613 10.37 46.80 -8.27
N ALA A 614 9.72 45.82 -7.64
CA ALA A 614 8.71 45.00 -8.27
C ALA A 614 7.52 45.80 -8.85
N ASP A 615 6.98 45.30 -9.97
CA ASP A 615 5.81 45.88 -10.61
C ASP A 615 4.59 45.87 -9.67
N PRO A 616 3.86 47.00 -9.49
CA PRO A 616 2.72 47.07 -8.60
C PRO A 616 1.62 46.04 -8.87
N SER A 617 1.49 45.55 -10.12
CA SER A 617 0.55 44.49 -10.47
C SER A 617 0.84 43.15 -9.78
N ARG A 618 2.11 42.89 -9.43
CA ARG A 618 2.58 41.65 -8.79
C ARG A 618 2.63 41.72 -7.26
N LEU A 619 2.50 42.92 -6.69
CA LEU A 619 2.62 43.15 -5.24
C LEU A 619 1.42 42.63 -4.43
N GLY A 620 0.28 42.37 -5.06
CA GLY A 620 -0.92 41.87 -4.35
C GLY A 620 -0.63 40.58 -3.56
N GLN A 621 -0.11 39.56 -4.24
CA GLN A 621 0.25 38.29 -3.61
C GLN A 621 1.36 38.46 -2.55
N VAL A 622 2.33 39.34 -2.79
CA VAL A 622 3.42 39.61 -1.85
C VAL A 622 2.90 40.18 -0.52
N ILE A 623 1.91 41.08 -0.59
CA ILE A 623 1.29 41.67 0.60
C ILE A 623 0.38 40.65 1.30
N GLU A 624 -0.34 39.82 0.54
CA GLU A 624 -1.16 38.74 1.08
C GLU A 624 -0.30 37.71 1.84
N ASP A 625 0.83 37.29 1.27
CA ASP A 625 1.79 36.36 1.90
C ASP A 625 2.41 36.93 3.19
N ALA A 626 2.49 38.26 3.32
CA ALA A 626 2.99 38.93 4.53
C ALA A 626 1.93 39.02 5.64
N SER A 627 0.64 39.04 5.27
CA SER A 627 -0.47 39.32 6.19
C SER A 627 -0.52 38.41 7.43
N PRO A 628 -0.32 37.07 7.32
CA PRO A 628 -0.32 36.18 8.49
C PRO A 628 0.77 36.47 9.53
N HIS A 629 1.77 37.29 9.18
CA HIS A 629 2.93 37.56 10.02
C HIS A 629 2.87 38.93 10.71
N LEU A 630 1.85 39.74 10.43
CA LEU A 630 1.70 41.11 10.94
C LEU A 630 1.47 41.18 12.45
N ASP A 631 0.66 40.28 13.01
CA ASP A 631 0.30 40.32 14.45
C ASP A 631 1.50 40.13 15.38
N ASN A 632 2.54 39.45 14.89
CA ASN A 632 3.78 39.19 15.62
C ASN A 632 4.97 40.00 15.07
N ALA A 633 4.72 40.95 14.18
CA ALA A 633 5.77 41.72 13.52
C ALA A 633 6.38 42.75 14.45
N ASN A 634 7.68 42.96 14.32
CA ASN A 634 8.32 44.14 14.87
C ASN A 634 8.01 45.34 13.98
N HIS A 635 7.05 46.17 14.40
CA HIS A 635 6.63 47.36 13.67
C HIS A 635 7.74 48.42 13.49
N SER A 636 8.90 48.28 14.16
CA SER A 636 10.08 49.11 13.91
C SER A 636 11.10 48.51 12.94
N SER A 637 10.86 47.30 12.42
CA SER A 637 11.75 46.66 11.44
C SER A 637 11.76 47.42 10.11
N ASP A 638 12.92 47.46 9.44
CA ASP A 638 13.04 48.06 8.10
C ASP A 638 12.11 47.36 7.09
N MET A 639 11.93 46.05 7.22
CA MET A 639 11.00 45.28 6.42
C MET A 639 9.55 45.72 6.62
N PHE A 640 9.12 46.07 7.84
CA PHE A 640 7.77 46.64 8.03
C PHE A 640 7.62 47.96 7.28
N ALA A 641 8.64 48.82 7.26
CA ALA A 641 8.64 50.03 6.44
C ALA A 641 8.60 49.72 4.93
N VAL A 642 9.25 48.64 4.48
CA VAL A 642 9.11 48.14 3.09
C VAL A 642 7.68 47.75 2.81
N LEU A 643 7.04 46.99 3.69
CA LEU A 643 5.67 46.50 3.54
C LEU A 643 4.68 47.66 3.36
N VAL A 644 4.80 48.70 4.21
CA VAL A 644 4.01 49.93 4.10
C VAL A 644 4.28 50.65 2.76
N SER A 645 5.54 50.71 2.33
CA SER A 645 5.91 51.34 1.06
C SER A 645 5.34 50.59 -0.15
N ILE A 646 5.35 49.26 -0.17
CA ILE A 646 4.80 48.46 -1.28
C ILE A 646 3.27 48.46 -1.27
N ALA A 647 2.64 48.47 -0.09
CA ALA A 647 1.20 48.61 0.06
C ALA A 647 0.73 49.97 -0.50
N SER A 648 1.44 51.05 -0.20
CA SER A 648 1.15 52.37 -0.79
C SER A 648 1.24 52.37 -2.33
N LYS A 649 2.26 51.73 -2.91
CA LYS A 649 2.37 51.59 -4.38
C LYS A 649 1.22 50.76 -4.96
N ARG A 650 0.82 49.68 -4.30
CA ARG A 650 -0.29 48.81 -4.72
C ARG A 650 -1.62 49.55 -4.64
N ILE A 651 -1.86 50.31 -3.57
CA ILE A 651 -3.04 51.16 -3.39
C ILE A 651 -3.14 52.18 -4.53
N ALA A 652 -2.06 52.91 -4.83
CA ALA A 652 -2.05 53.88 -5.92
C ALA A 652 -2.35 53.23 -7.28
N TRP A 653 -1.79 52.05 -7.54
CA TRP A 653 -2.06 51.28 -8.75
C TRP A 653 -3.50 50.78 -8.84
N LEU A 654 -4.07 50.29 -7.72
CA LEU A 654 -5.47 49.86 -7.66
C LEU A 654 -6.42 51.04 -7.88
N GLN A 655 -6.14 52.21 -7.30
CA GLN A 655 -6.93 53.43 -7.51
C GLN A 655 -6.94 53.85 -8.98
N ASP A 656 -5.80 53.86 -9.66
CA ASP A 656 -5.71 54.15 -11.10
C ASP A 656 -6.50 53.13 -11.95
N LYS A 657 -6.35 51.83 -11.65
CA LYS A 657 -7.09 50.76 -12.33
C LYS A 657 -8.60 50.84 -12.12
N ILE A 658 -9.04 51.06 -10.89
CA ILE A 658 -10.45 51.22 -10.53
C ILE A 658 -11.02 52.44 -11.23
N GLN A 659 -10.32 53.58 -11.25
CA GLN A 659 -10.76 54.78 -11.98
C GLN A 659 -10.97 54.51 -13.47
N GLY A 660 -10.11 53.67 -14.08
CA GLY A 660 -10.27 53.24 -15.47
C GLY A 660 -11.50 52.35 -15.72
N LEU A 661 -11.84 51.50 -14.75
CA LEU A 661 -12.89 50.48 -14.83
C LEU A 661 -14.26 50.93 -14.30
N ASP A 662 -14.32 51.90 -13.40
CA ASP A 662 -15.53 52.41 -12.74
C ASP A 662 -16.30 53.39 -13.65
N LYS A 663 -16.69 52.89 -14.83
CA LYS A 663 -17.47 53.62 -15.83
C LYS A 663 -18.86 53.00 -15.98
N PRO A 664 -19.90 53.82 -16.24
CA PRO A 664 -21.23 53.29 -16.52
C PRO A 664 -21.20 52.42 -17.78
N PHE A 665 -22.16 51.49 -17.88
CA PHE A 665 -22.27 50.59 -19.03
C PHE A 665 -22.28 51.36 -20.35
N SER A 666 -21.38 50.96 -21.25
CA SER A 666 -21.31 51.43 -22.63
C SER A 666 -21.17 50.24 -23.57
N TRP A 667 -21.75 50.38 -24.77
CA TRP A 667 -21.51 49.44 -25.88
C TRP A 667 -20.16 49.69 -26.57
N GLU A 668 -19.47 50.79 -26.24
CA GLU A 668 -18.14 51.08 -26.75
C GLU A 668 -17.13 50.13 -26.11
N MET A 669 -16.32 49.47 -26.95
CA MET A 669 -15.15 48.70 -26.54
C MET A 669 -13.91 49.38 -27.12
N PRO A 670 -13.37 50.45 -26.50
CA PRO A 670 -12.38 51.34 -27.13
C PRO A 670 -11.08 50.63 -27.56
N GLU A 671 -10.72 49.57 -26.84
CA GLU A 671 -9.55 48.74 -27.10
C GLU A 671 -9.84 47.51 -27.97
N ALA A 672 -11.05 47.38 -28.53
CA ALA A 672 -11.41 46.24 -29.37
C ALA A 672 -10.48 46.15 -30.59
N GLU A 673 -9.94 44.97 -30.85
CA GLU A 673 -9.09 44.69 -32.00
C GLU A 673 -9.77 43.66 -32.91
N PHE A 674 -9.96 44.03 -34.18
CA PHE A 674 -10.56 43.18 -35.18
C PHE A 674 -9.78 43.29 -36.50
N ALA A 675 -8.64 42.61 -36.54
CA ALA A 675 -7.66 42.70 -37.64
C ALA A 675 -8.21 42.34 -39.03
N VAL A 676 -9.34 41.63 -39.10
CA VAL A 676 -9.92 41.15 -40.36
C VAL A 676 -10.69 42.24 -41.11
N ASN A 677 -11.26 43.22 -40.42
CA ASN A 677 -12.06 44.27 -41.06
C ASN A 677 -12.11 45.55 -40.22
N ALA A 678 -11.54 46.64 -40.76
CA ALA A 678 -11.45 47.92 -40.08
C ALA A 678 -12.82 48.53 -39.73
N LYS A 679 -13.85 48.35 -40.57
CA LYS A 679 -15.21 48.87 -40.29
C LYS A 679 -15.89 48.10 -39.17
N VAL A 680 -15.61 46.80 -39.03
CA VAL A 680 -16.09 46.00 -37.88
C VAL A 680 -15.36 46.43 -36.62
N GLN A 681 -14.05 46.70 -36.68
CA GLN A 681 -13.30 47.25 -35.54
C GLN A 681 -13.84 48.62 -35.10
N GLU A 682 -14.11 49.51 -36.06
CA GLU A 682 -14.71 50.82 -35.81
C GLU A 682 -16.09 50.69 -35.14
N PHE A 683 -16.94 49.77 -35.64
CA PHE A 683 -18.21 49.44 -34.99
C PHE A 683 -18.02 48.95 -33.55
N LEU A 684 -17.08 48.03 -33.30
CA LEU A 684 -16.83 47.50 -31.96
C LEU A 684 -16.41 48.61 -30.98
N ARG A 685 -15.63 49.58 -31.45
CA ARG A 685 -15.20 50.75 -30.68
C ARG A 685 -16.28 51.82 -30.55
N GLY A 686 -17.26 51.85 -31.44
CA GLY A 686 -18.36 52.82 -31.45
C GLY A 686 -19.52 52.49 -30.50
N PRO A 687 -20.56 53.34 -30.43
CA PRO A 687 -21.65 53.22 -29.46
C PRO A 687 -22.77 52.25 -29.89
N ASP A 688 -22.81 51.83 -31.15
CA ASP A 688 -23.89 51.01 -31.67
C ASP A 688 -23.84 49.58 -31.12
N SER A 689 -25.00 49.02 -30.74
CA SER A 689 -25.11 47.66 -30.18
C SER A 689 -25.09 46.56 -31.24
N SER A 690 -25.42 46.89 -32.49
CA SER A 690 -25.46 45.93 -33.61
C SER A 690 -25.15 46.57 -34.95
N MET A 691 -24.50 45.84 -35.86
CA MET A 691 -24.32 46.23 -37.26
C MET A 691 -24.65 45.08 -38.20
N VAL A 692 -24.94 45.38 -39.47
CA VAL A 692 -25.04 44.39 -40.55
C VAL A 692 -23.90 44.59 -41.55
N THR A 693 -23.37 43.51 -42.09
CA THR A 693 -22.19 43.56 -42.97
C THR A 693 -22.51 43.85 -44.44
N LYS A 694 -23.74 44.24 -44.81
CA LYS A 694 -24.19 44.35 -46.22
C LYS A 694 -23.27 45.22 -47.09
N ASP A 695 -22.72 46.30 -46.53
CA ASP A 695 -21.82 47.27 -47.20
C ASP A 695 -20.36 47.19 -46.68
N VAL A 696 -20.04 46.08 -46.02
CA VAL A 696 -18.77 45.86 -45.30
C VAL A 696 -18.09 44.57 -45.75
N VAL A 697 -18.88 43.50 -45.96
CA VAL A 697 -18.43 42.20 -46.46
C VAL A 697 -19.51 41.62 -47.38
N THR A 698 -19.15 41.32 -48.63
CA THR A 698 -20.03 40.67 -49.60
C THR A 698 -19.90 39.16 -49.56
N PHE A 699 -21.02 38.45 -49.39
CA PHE A 699 -21.06 37.00 -49.37
C PHE A 699 -21.78 36.46 -50.60
N LYS A 700 -21.15 35.49 -51.30
CA LYS A 700 -21.76 34.82 -52.47
C LYS A 700 -22.88 33.85 -52.09
N THR A 701 -22.85 33.30 -50.88
CA THR A 701 -23.83 32.32 -50.38
C THR A 701 -24.07 32.51 -48.89
N LEU A 702 -25.24 32.06 -48.41
CA LEU A 702 -25.55 31.99 -46.97
C LEU A 702 -24.52 31.15 -46.20
N GLN A 703 -24.04 30.06 -46.81
CA GLN A 703 -23.00 29.23 -46.18
C GLN A 703 -21.67 29.99 -46.02
N GLY A 704 -21.31 30.86 -46.98
CA GLY A 704 -20.15 31.74 -46.85
C GLY A 704 -20.28 32.72 -45.67
N ALA A 705 -21.47 33.30 -45.47
CA ALA A 705 -21.76 34.16 -44.32
C ALA A 705 -21.70 33.39 -42.99
N ARG A 706 -22.22 32.15 -42.93
CA ARG A 706 -22.12 31.28 -41.74
C ARG A 706 -20.68 30.93 -41.39
N ASN A 707 -19.87 30.58 -42.39
CA ASN A 707 -18.45 30.25 -42.18
C ASN A 707 -17.67 31.47 -41.66
N TYR A 708 -17.98 32.68 -42.18
CA TYR A 708 -17.41 33.92 -41.67
C TYR A 708 -17.81 34.18 -40.22
N ALA A 709 -19.10 34.08 -39.89
CA ALA A 709 -19.60 34.26 -38.53
C ALA A 709 -18.93 33.28 -37.53
N ALA A 710 -18.82 32.00 -37.90
CA ALA A 710 -18.17 30.99 -37.06
C ALA A 710 -16.67 31.25 -36.85
N LYS A 711 -15.95 31.56 -37.94
CA LYS A 711 -14.51 31.89 -37.87
C LYS A 711 -14.25 33.12 -37.01
N CYS A 712 -15.07 34.16 -37.18
CA CYS A 712 -14.87 35.44 -36.51
C CYS A 712 -15.31 35.44 -35.05
N SER A 713 -16.35 34.67 -34.71
CA SER A 713 -16.80 34.53 -33.32
C SER A 713 -15.79 33.82 -32.43
N HIS A 714 -14.93 32.94 -32.98
CA HIS A 714 -13.97 32.18 -32.16
C HIS A 714 -12.55 32.81 -32.13
N LYS A 715 -12.07 33.37 -33.24
CA LYS A 715 -10.65 33.74 -33.40
C LYS A 715 -10.33 35.23 -33.14
N TYR A 716 -11.33 36.11 -33.15
CA TYR A 716 -11.09 37.57 -33.18
C TYR A 716 -11.87 38.36 -32.10
N GLN A 717 -12.21 37.72 -30.98
CA GLN A 717 -12.74 38.40 -29.78
C GLN A 717 -11.58 38.86 -28.87
N VAL A 718 -10.77 39.81 -29.35
CA VAL A 718 -9.67 40.40 -28.56
C VAL A 718 -10.17 41.71 -27.94
N LYS A 719 -10.25 41.74 -26.60
CA LYS A 719 -10.79 42.88 -25.83
C LYS A 719 -12.17 43.33 -26.32
N ALA A 720 -12.98 42.40 -26.82
CA ALA A 720 -14.30 42.65 -27.37
C ALA A 720 -15.21 41.45 -27.12
N SER A 721 -16.51 41.67 -27.03
CA SER A 721 -17.49 40.58 -26.97
C SER A 721 -18.67 40.84 -27.88
N PHE A 722 -18.92 39.92 -28.81
CA PHE A 722 -20.01 39.99 -29.78
C PHE A 722 -20.40 38.60 -30.26
N VAL A 723 -21.62 38.50 -30.78
CA VAL A 723 -22.14 37.33 -31.50
C VAL A 723 -22.36 37.69 -32.96
N MET A 724 -22.22 36.71 -33.86
CA MET A 724 -22.42 36.89 -35.28
C MET A 724 -23.47 35.91 -35.82
N GLU A 725 -24.48 36.43 -36.50
CA GLU A 725 -25.57 35.63 -37.07
C GLU A 725 -25.69 35.87 -38.58
N ALA A 726 -25.63 34.81 -39.37
CA ALA A 726 -25.75 34.90 -40.82
C ALA A 726 -27.22 34.85 -41.25
N SER A 727 -27.62 35.81 -42.10
CA SER A 727 -28.99 35.96 -42.61
C SER A 727 -29.00 36.22 -44.13
N VAL A 728 -30.16 36.04 -44.76
CA VAL A 728 -30.39 36.39 -46.18
C VAL A 728 -31.60 37.31 -46.27
N GLN A 729 -31.46 38.40 -47.02
CA GLN A 729 -32.57 39.27 -47.37
C GLN A 729 -32.46 39.66 -48.84
N ASN A 730 -33.55 39.52 -49.60
CA ASN A 730 -33.61 39.80 -51.04
C ASN A 730 -32.50 39.11 -51.86
N GLY A 731 -32.14 37.88 -51.49
CA GLY A 731 -31.10 37.09 -52.16
C GLY A 731 -29.65 37.43 -51.79
N ILE A 732 -29.42 38.45 -50.95
CA ILE A 732 -28.09 38.85 -50.49
C ILE A 732 -27.85 38.29 -49.08
N ALA A 733 -26.79 37.50 -48.93
CA ALA A 733 -26.35 36.99 -47.63
C ALA A 733 -25.52 38.05 -46.90
N PHE A 734 -25.75 38.22 -45.59
CA PHE A 734 -25.02 39.13 -44.72
C PHE A 734 -24.90 38.54 -43.31
N VAL A 735 -24.04 39.13 -42.49
CA VAL A 735 -23.88 38.79 -41.08
C VAL A 735 -24.33 39.98 -40.24
N THR A 736 -25.14 39.71 -39.23
CA THR A 736 -25.45 40.66 -38.16
C THR A 736 -24.46 40.42 -37.03
N ILE A 737 -23.74 41.46 -36.64
CA ILE A 737 -22.80 41.44 -35.51
C ILE A 737 -23.48 42.18 -34.37
N THR A 738 -23.72 41.50 -33.25
CA THR A 738 -24.37 42.07 -32.06
C THR A 738 -23.42 42.01 -30.88
N LYS A 739 -23.12 43.13 -30.26
CA LYS A 739 -22.27 43.19 -29.06
C LYS A 739 -22.95 42.50 -27.90
N THR A 740 -22.18 41.86 -27.02
CA THR A 740 -22.71 41.26 -25.79
C THR A 740 -22.27 42.04 -24.56
N LYS A 741 -22.98 41.83 -23.44
CA LYS A 741 -22.61 42.38 -22.14
C LYS A 741 -21.49 41.61 -21.43
N SER A 742 -20.99 40.50 -21.99
CA SER A 742 -20.00 39.64 -21.32
C SER A 742 -18.73 40.42 -20.98
N TRP A 743 -18.20 41.17 -21.94
CA TRP A 743 -17.01 42.00 -21.73
C TRP A 743 -17.18 42.97 -20.56
N PHE A 744 -18.30 43.73 -20.52
CA PHE A 744 -18.59 44.63 -19.42
C PHE A 744 -18.79 43.88 -18.09
N SER A 745 -19.44 42.72 -18.10
CA SER A 745 -19.71 41.92 -16.89
C SER A 745 -18.41 41.37 -16.28
N GLU A 746 -17.47 40.91 -17.10
CA GLU A 746 -16.12 40.51 -16.67
C GLU A 746 -15.34 41.70 -16.07
N HIS A 747 -15.45 42.89 -16.68
CA HIS A 747 -14.83 44.11 -16.15
C HIS A 747 -15.45 44.53 -14.80
N GLN A 748 -16.76 44.38 -14.63
CA GLN A 748 -17.45 44.63 -13.36
C GLN A 748 -17.04 43.63 -12.27
N HIS A 749 -16.86 42.35 -12.62
CA HIS A 749 -16.37 41.36 -11.68
C HIS A 749 -14.93 41.68 -11.23
N LEU A 750 -14.04 42.05 -12.17
CA LEU A 750 -12.68 42.48 -11.85
C LEU A 750 -12.67 43.75 -10.99
N LEU A 751 -13.56 44.71 -11.29
CA LEU A 751 -13.73 45.93 -10.51
C LEU A 751 -14.12 45.62 -9.06
N LEU A 752 -15.04 44.68 -8.82
CA LEU A 752 -15.44 44.26 -7.47
C LEU A 752 -14.28 43.65 -6.70
N LEU A 753 -13.49 42.78 -7.33
CA LEU A 753 -12.30 42.18 -6.71
C LEU A 753 -11.26 43.24 -6.34
N GLN A 754 -10.97 44.17 -7.25
CA GLN A 754 -10.00 45.25 -7.01
C GLN A 754 -10.48 46.23 -5.94
N LYS A 755 -11.78 46.58 -5.92
CA LYS A 755 -12.37 47.41 -4.85
C LYS A 755 -12.23 46.73 -3.49
N LYS A 756 -12.56 45.44 -3.41
CA LYS A 756 -12.39 44.66 -2.16
C LYS A 756 -10.93 44.61 -1.69
N GLU A 757 -9.99 44.41 -2.61
CA GLU A 757 -8.55 44.44 -2.28
C GLU A 757 -8.14 45.83 -1.78
N LEU A 758 -8.57 46.90 -2.45
CA LEU A 758 -8.29 48.27 -2.05
C LEU A 758 -8.82 48.58 -0.65
N ASP A 759 -10.07 48.24 -0.37
CA ASP A 759 -10.70 48.46 0.95
C ASP A 759 -9.89 47.74 2.04
N THR A 760 -9.51 46.49 1.80
CA THR A 760 -8.69 45.69 2.74
C THR A 760 -7.32 46.33 3.01
N LEU A 761 -6.66 46.83 1.96
CA LEU A 761 -5.35 47.49 2.10
C LEU A 761 -5.45 48.84 2.81
N MET A 762 -6.53 49.58 2.57
CA MET A 762 -6.79 50.84 3.28
C MET A 762 -7.03 50.55 4.76
N ASP A 763 -7.92 49.61 5.10
CA ASP A 763 -8.19 49.24 6.49
C ASP A 763 -6.92 48.82 7.27
N CYS A 764 -6.02 48.06 6.62
CA CYS A 764 -4.80 47.54 7.26
C CYS A 764 -3.64 48.54 7.38
N TYR A 765 -3.51 49.49 6.43
CA TYR A 765 -2.28 50.29 6.31
C TYR A 765 -2.52 51.81 6.29
N GLU A 766 -3.75 52.30 6.18
CA GLU A 766 -4.05 53.74 6.01
C GLU A 766 -3.51 54.61 7.16
N GLU A 767 -3.73 54.22 8.41
CA GLU A 767 -3.22 54.96 9.58
C GLU A 767 -1.67 55.02 9.60
N THR A 768 -1.03 53.91 9.22
CA THR A 768 0.44 53.80 9.18
C THR A 768 1.03 54.61 8.03
N ILE A 769 0.39 54.60 6.85
CA ILE A 769 0.77 55.41 5.69
C ILE A 769 0.59 56.91 5.99
N ALA A 770 -0.52 57.30 6.65
CA ALA A 770 -0.79 58.68 7.03
C ALA A 770 0.26 59.20 8.05
N SER A 771 0.66 58.37 9.01
CA SER A 771 1.68 58.73 10.00
C SER A 771 3.09 58.90 9.41
N THR A 772 3.46 58.11 8.39
CA THR A 772 4.76 58.19 7.71
C THR A 772 4.82 59.37 6.72
N ALA A 773 3.71 59.72 6.08
CA ALA A 773 3.62 60.92 5.23
C ALA A 773 3.84 62.23 6.03
N SER A 774 3.49 62.26 7.31
CA SER A 774 3.67 63.42 8.20
C SER A 774 5.12 63.64 8.68
N LYS A 775 6.06 62.71 8.42
CA LYS A 775 7.46 62.77 8.91
C LYS A 775 8.50 63.19 7.84
N LYS A 776 8.12 63.79 6.71
CA LYS A 776 9.11 64.38 5.78
C LYS A 776 9.85 65.56 6.44
N PRO A 777 11.19 65.68 6.32
CA PRO A 777 11.92 66.77 6.95
C PRO A 777 11.56 68.10 6.30
N ARG A 778 11.34 69.14 7.12
CA ARG A 778 11.29 70.52 6.67
C ARG A 778 12.61 70.84 5.97
N LEU A 779 12.54 71.16 4.67
CA LEU A 779 13.60 71.87 3.96
C LEU A 779 13.84 73.20 4.69
N GLU A 780 15.00 73.32 5.33
CA GLU A 780 15.52 74.62 5.78
C GLU A 780 15.81 75.49 4.55
N LYS A 781 15.34 76.73 4.62
CA LYS A 781 15.53 77.78 3.60
C LYS A 781 16.90 78.42 3.72
#